data_AF-A0A3E0P9J8-F1
#
_entry.id   AF-A0A3E0P9J8-F1
#
_cell.length_a   1.000
_cell.length_b   1.000
_cell.length_c   1.000
_cell.angle_alpha   90.00
_cell.angle_beta   90.00
_cell.angle_gamma   90.00
#
_symmetry.space_group_name_H-M   'P 1'
#
loop_
_entity.id
_entity.type
_entity.pdbx_description
1 polymer ?
#
loop_
_entity_poly.entity_id
_entity_poly.type
_entity_poly.pdbx_seq_one_letter_code
_entity_poly.pdbx_strand_id
1 'polypeptide(L)'
;MRVPALALLLAATLGAFRALAESTPVAIGTKVDNFTLRDYHGQPVSLDEVGKDKVVVMAFLGTECPLAKLYASRLNALADKYKDQGVVFLGLDANRQDAVTEIAAFARVHDIKFPILKDLNQVVADAVGATRTPEAVVLDKQGQICYRGRIDDQYGFNEQNANYQKPEPEKEDLALAIDAALAGNPVALAETRAPGCLIGRNFEPVADSEVTYSNQIARIMNANCVFCHREGQIAPFTLTNYEEVAGWASMIHEVVQLQRMPPWHANEKYGHFKNDARLSDSDKELIAQWVDAGAPEGDPADLPAPPKFAEGWMIPEPEEVVYMRDEPFEVPATGVVDYQHFVVDPGWTEDRWISAIEPRPGNPAVVHHILLFVLPPGGNLMGLGSSNDFLGAYAPGLRPEPLGDGLARFVPAGSKLIFQMHYTPNGSKQTDRSYCGFVFAEPGLVKKEVRVHSASNHVFRIPPGDPSHVVKARYVFFEDTQLLTLMPHMHLRGKAFRYQAIYPDGRKEVLLDIPNYDFGWQTNYRLAEPKFLPRGTRMDCYAMFDNSEDNLNNPDPTKTVGFGDQTWDEMMIGFFESMPAGESLLAGTRTKEPMSRLERFAVILTATKGVPDEDLRVGAYRALANPNAFRGFSHALRRMVPMVDRVCVTTVEGDKVVELKGLRSNTGGDSENSPHDQKPLAAPLPEAEADERESLARYIEMSEPVVNNDLRKAPGKLMAEMRKRGALSSMHVPAKFKGQDVTINFWSTDADAFPAPAQRLLAGAAQVMTAQQAEEKAGGKAGKGQTAAK
;
A
#
# COMPACT_ATOMS: atom_id res chain seq x y z
N MET A 1 -64.22 -10.27 -33.80
CA MET A 1 -63.68 -10.49 -35.16
C MET A 1 -62.18 -10.36 -35.12
N ARG A 2 -61.46 -11.34 -35.68
CA ARG A 2 -60.00 -11.43 -35.71
C ARG A 2 -59.42 -10.38 -36.65
N VAL A 3 -58.34 -9.71 -36.24
CA VAL A 3 -57.44 -8.94 -37.13
C VAL A 3 -56.02 -9.47 -36.88
N PRO A 4 -55.24 -9.81 -37.92
CA PRO A 4 -54.02 -10.60 -37.80
C PRO A 4 -52.79 -9.77 -37.43
N ALA A 5 -51.81 -10.47 -36.86
CA ALA A 5 -50.49 -9.98 -36.52
C ALA A 5 -49.69 -9.55 -37.75
N LEU A 6 -49.12 -8.35 -37.71
CA LEU A 6 -48.08 -7.88 -38.62
C LEU A 6 -46.73 -8.05 -37.90
N ALA A 7 -45.93 -9.00 -38.35
CA ALA A 7 -44.56 -9.17 -37.90
C ALA A 7 -43.70 -8.04 -38.49
N LEU A 8 -43.20 -7.15 -37.63
CA LEU A 8 -42.11 -6.24 -37.98
C LEU A 8 -40.80 -7.04 -37.94
N LEU A 9 -40.14 -7.15 -39.10
CA LEU A 9 -38.74 -7.54 -39.16
C LEU A 9 -37.89 -6.43 -38.53
N LEU A 10 -37.37 -6.65 -37.32
CA LEU A 10 -36.18 -5.95 -36.84
C LEU A 10 -34.97 -6.56 -37.55
N ALA A 11 -34.43 -5.85 -38.53
CA ALA A 11 -33.09 -6.15 -39.03
C ALA A 11 -32.08 -5.70 -37.95
N ALA A 12 -31.68 -6.65 -37.09
CA ALA A 12 -30.49 -6.47 -36.27
C ALA A 12 -29.28 -6.52 -37.18
N THR A 13 -28.69 -5.36 -37.48
CA THR A 13 -27.33 -5.29 -38.03
C THR A 13 -26.38 -5.75 -36.94
N LEU A 14 -26.10 -7.07 -36.90
CA LEU A 14 -24.91 -7.59 -36.24
C LEU A 14 -23.70 -6.95 -36.94
N GLY A 15 -23.11 -5.95 -36.31
CA GLY A 15 -21.75 -5.53 -36.63
C GLY A 15 -20.85 -6.75 -36.45
N ALA A 16 -20.30 -7.26 -37.55
CA ALA A 16 -19.28 -8.29 -37.49
C ALA A 16 -18.03 -7.64 -36.89
N PHE A 17 -17.79 -7.87 -35.60
CA PHE A 17 -16.49 -7.62 -34.99
C PHE A 17 -15.46 -8.39 -35.83
N ARG A 18 -14.62 -7.67 -36.58
CA ARG A 18 -13.36 -8.23 -37.05
C ARG A 18 -12.50 -8.32 -35.81
N ALA A 19 -12.40 -9.51 -35.23
CA ALA A 19 -11.29 -9.81 -34.34
C ALA A 19 -10.01 -9.34 -35.03
N LEU A 20 -9.24 -8.47 -34.37
CA LEU A 20 -7.84 -8.23 -34.71
C LEU A 20 -7.27 -9.58 -35.11
N ALA A 21 -6.79 -9.69 -36.36
CA ALA A 21 -6.36 -10.96 -36.90
C ALA A 21 -5.29 -11.52 -35.97
N GLU A 22 -5.67 -12.49 -35.13
CA GLU A 22 -4.71 -13.26 -34.36
C GLU A 22 -3.75 -13.86 -35.40
N SER A 23 -2.46 -13.53 -35.29
CA SER A 23 -1.43 -14.11 -36.12
C SER A 23 -1.62 -15.62 -36.14
N THR A 24 -1.60 -16.23 -37.32
CA THR A 24 -1.75 -17.70 -37.46
C THR A 24 -0.87 -18.40 -36.42
N PRO A 25 -1.43 -19.26 -35.54
CA PRO A 25 -0.65 -19.87 -34.47
C PRO A 25 0.54 -20.64 -35.04
N VAL A 26 1.76 -20.21 -34.73
CA VAL A 26 2.99 -20.90 -35.12
C VAL A 26 3.23 -22.05 -34.14
N ALA A 27 3.23 -23.29 -34.62
CA ALA A 27 3.34 -24.47 -33.77
C ALA A 27 4.79 -24.73 -33.32
N ILE A 28 4.95 -25.30 -32.12
CA ILE A 28 6.22 -25.93 -31.70
C ILE A 28 6.60 -27.02 -32.71
N GLY A 29 7.89 -27.12 -33.03
CA GLY A 29 8.45 -27.98 -34.07
C GLY A 29 8.52 -27.32 -35.45
N THR A 30 7.95 -26.11 -35.63
CA THR A 30 8.07 -25.38 -36.89
C THR A 30 9.53 -25.00 -37.14
N LYS A 31 10.03 -25.32 -38.33
CA LYS A 31 11.36 -24.90 -38.78
C LYS A 31 11.33 -23.41 -39.15
N VAL A 32 12.26 -22.64 -38.61
CA VAL A 32 12.41 -21.22 -38.94
C VAL A 32 13.32 -21.08 -40.17
N ASP A 33 12.83 -20.38 -41.18
CA ASP A 33 13.63 -20.06 -42.37
C ASP A 33 14.75 -19.07 -42.03
N ASN A 34 15.81 -19.08 -42.83
CA ASN A 34 16.91 -18.14 -42.63
C ASN A 34 16.45 -16.69 -42.80
N PHE A 35 16.95 -15.81 -41.94
CA PHE A 35 16.74 -14.36 -42.01
C PHE A 35 18.07 -13.64 -41.87
N THR A 36 18.11 -12.38 -42.28
CA THR A 36 19.24 -11.49 -42.02
C THR A 36 18.70 -10.14 -41.55
N LEU A 37 19.02 -9.79 -40.29
CA LEU A 37 18.68 -8.51 -39.69
C LEU A 37 19.97 -7.75 -39.35
N ARG A 38 19.84 -6.47 -39.00
CA ARG A 38 20.96 -5.65 -38.55
C ARG A 38 20.90 -5.45 -37.05
N ASP A 39 22.05 -5.49 -36.40
CA ASP A 39 22.19 -5.02 -35.03
C ASP A 39 22.16 -3.48 -34.96
N TYR A 40 22.17 -2.95 -33.74
CA TYR A 40 22.18 -1.51 -33.49
C TYR A 40 23.50 -0.80 -33.87
N HIS A 41 24.55 -1.54 -34.26
CA HIS A 41 25.78 -1.02 -34.89
C HIS A 41 25.71 -1.08 -36.43
N GLY A 42 24.61 -1.59 -36.98
CA GLY A 42 24.40 -1.79 -38.41
C GLY A 42 25.04 -3.06 -38.97
N GLN A 43 25.63 -3.92 -38.14
CA GLN A 43 26.22 -5.19 -38.56
C GLN A 43 25.12 -6.20 -38.95
N PRO A 44 25.21 -6.82 -40.15
CA PRO A 44 24.26 -7.86 -40.52
C PRO A 44 24.53 -9.14 -39.71
N VAL A 45 23.46 -9.77 -39.23
CA VAL A 45 23.48 -11.05 -38.53
C VAL A 45 22.47 -11.98 -39.19
N SER A 46 22.95 -13.13 -39.65
CA SER A 46 22.18 -14.16 -40.35
C SER A 46 21.96 -15.38 -39.45
N LEU A 47 20.74 -15.93 -39.40
CA LEU A 47 20.43 -17.10 -38.59
C LEU A 47 21.31 -18.31 -38.95
N ASP A 48 21.48 -18.58 -40.25
CA ASP A 48 22.30 -19.69 -40.74
C ASP A 48 23.78 -19.54 -40.38
N GLU A 49 24.29 -18.31 -40.26
CA GLU A 49 25.69 -18.05 -39.92
C GLU A 49 25.96 -18.26 -38.43
N VAL A 50 25.06 -17.79 -37.57
CA VAL A 50 25.26 -17.84 -36.12
C VAL A 50 24.73 -19.12 -35.49
N GLY A 51 23.65 -19.69 -36.05
CA GLY A 51 22.88 -20.80 -35.49
C GLY A 51 23.26 -22.19 -35.99
N LYS A 52 24.15 -22.31 -36.99
CA LYS A 52 24.53 -23.62 -37.56
C LYS A 52 25.04 -24.58 -36.48
N ASP A 53 24.39 -25.74 -36.38
CA ASP A 53 24.68 -26.82 -35.42
C ASP A 53 24.61 -26.41 -33.94
N LYS A 54 23.95 -25.28 -33.63
CA LYS A 54 23.82 -24.70 -32.29
C LYS A 54 22.35 -24.57 -31.89
N VAL A 55 22.12 -24.50 -30.58
CA VAL A 55 20.83 -24.06 -30.04
C VAL A 55 20.80 -22.53 -30.12
N VAL A 56 19.70 -21.95 -30.61
CA VAL A 56 19.56 -20.49 -30.73
C VAL A 56 18.48 -20.00 -29.78
N VAL A 57 18.81 -19.04 -28.93
CA VAL A 57 17.87 -18.34 -28.05
C VAL A 57 17.60 -16.97 -28.66
N MET A 58 16.34 -16.73 -28.99
CA MET A 58 15.82 -15.45 -29.47
C MET A 58 15.02 -14.80 -28.35
N ALA A 59 15.58 -13.75 -27.74
CA ALA A 59 14.92 -12.98 -26.70
C ALA A 59 14.32 -11.70 -27.31
N PHE A 60 12.99 -11.60 -27.35
CA PHE A 60 12.28 -10.43 -27.84
C PHE A 60 12.27 -9.34 -26.76
N LEU A 61 12.97 -8.24 -27.00
CA LEU A 61 13.21 -7.15 -26.05
C LEU A 61 12.72 -5.83 -26.64
N GLY A 62 11.94 -5.07 -25.87
CA GLY A 62 11.53 -3.71 -26.17
C GLY A 62 12.18 -2.74 -25.20
N THR A 63 12.60 -1.58 -25.70
CA THR A 63 13.47 -0.66 -24.94
C THR A 63 12.74 0.03 -23.79
N GLU A 64 11.42 0.22 -23.94
CA GLU A 64 10.58 0.89 -22.96
C GLU A 64 9.94 -0.08 -21.95
N CYS A 65 9.86 -1.39 -22.27
CA CYS A 65 9.20 -2.38 -21.43
C CYS A 65 9.90 -2.52 -20.06
N PRO A 66 9.20 -2.27 -18.94
CA PRO A 66 9.79 -2.41 -17.60
C PRO A 66 10.33 -3.81 -17.30
N LEU A 67 9.63 -4.86 -17.76
CA LEU A 67 10.07 -6.23 -17.53
C LEU A 67 11.33 -6.55 -18.35
N ALA A 68 11.45 -6.06 -19.59
CA ALA A 68 12.65 -6.28 -20.40
C ALA A 68 13.90 -5.69 -19.73
N LYS A 69 13.77 -4.50 -19.11
CA LYS A 69 14.83 -3.85 -18.31
C LYS A 69 15.26 -4.71 -17.11
N LEU A 70 14.30 -5.28 -16.38
CA LEU A 70 14.57 -6.16 -15.24
C LEU A 70 15.27 -7.47 -15.67
N TYR A 71 14.81 -8.08 -16.76
CA TYR A 71 15.32 -9.34 -17.25
C TYR A 71 16.67 -9.25 -17.98
N ALA A 72 17.11 -8.05 -18.39
CA ALA A 72 18.36 -7.86 -19.11
C ALA A 72 19.58 -8.50 -18.41
N SER A 73 19.71 -8.26 -17.09
CA SER A 73 20.79 -8.84 -16.28
C SER A 73 20.72 -10.38 -16.21
N ARG A 74 19.52 -10.96 -16.13
CA ARG A 74 19.31 -12.41 -16.08
C ARG A 74 19.58 -13.08 -17.42
N LEU A 75 19.16 -12.46 -18.51
CA LEU A 75 19.49 -12.91 -19.87
C LEU A 75 21.00 -12.88 -20.12
N ASN A 76 21.71 -11.86 -19.64
CA ASN A 76 23.18 -11.83 -19.67
C ASN A 76 23.80 -13.00 -18.89
N ALA A 77 23.30 -13.29 -17.68
CA ALA A 77 23.78 -14.42 -16.89
C ALA A 77 23.55 -15.77 -17.59
N LEU A 78 22.39 -15.95 -18.24
CA LEU A 78 22.10 -17.14 -19.05
C LEU A 78 23.02 -17.21 -20.28
N ALA A 79 23.20 -16.11 -21.01
CA ALA A 79 24.11 -16.05 -22.15
C ALA A 79 25.55 -16.42 -21.74
N ASP A 80 26.04 -15.88 -20.62
CA ASP A 80 27.36 -16.21 -20.08
C ASP A 80 27.47 -17.68 -19.64
N LYS A 81 26.42 -18.25 -19.03
CA LYS A 81 26.36 -19.67 -18.62
C LYS A 81 26.47 -20.61 -19.82
N TYR A 82 25.83 -20.29 -20.94
CA TYR A 82 25.66 -21.22 -22.07
C TYR A 82 26.56 -20.97 -23.28
N LYS A 83 27.29 -19.84 -23.35
CA LYS A 83 28.12 -19.46 -24.51
C LYS A 83 29.10 -20.54 -25.00
N ASP A 84 29.72 -21.29 -24.08
CA ASP A 84 30.72 -22.31 -24.40
C ASP A 84 30.11 -23.70 -24.64
N GLN A 85 28.78 -23.82 -24.60
CA GLN A 85 28.05 -25.09 -24.68
C GLN A 85 27.35 -25.29 -26.03
N GLY A 86 27.60 -24.43 -27.01
CA GLY A 86 26.94 -24.47 -28.33
C GLY A 86 25.57 -23.81 -28.35
N VAL A 87 25.38 -22.77 -27.52
CA VAL A 87 24.19 -21.91 -27.52
C VAL A 87 24.55 -20.52 -28.00
N VAL A 88 23.69 -19.91 -28.81
CA VAL A 88 23.81 -18.50 -29.22
C VAL A 88 22.59 -17.74 -28.74
N PHE A 89 22.83 -16.57 -28.15
CA PHE A 89 21.78 -15.62 -27.78
C PHE A 89 21.70 -14.50 -28.81
N LEU A 90 20.48 -14.19 -29.23
CA LEU A 90 20.13 -13.04 -30.05
C LEU A 90 19.02 -12.28 -29.33
N GLY A 91 19.21 -10.98 -29.10
CA GLY A 91 18.12 -10.07 -28.78
C GLY A 91 17.41 -9.67 -30.06
N LEU A 92 16.09 -9.55 -30.04
CA LEU A 92 15.31 -9.02 -31.16
C LEU A 92 14.36 -7.94 -30.67
N ASP A 93 14.37 -6.80 -31.35
CA ASP A 93 13.40 -5.74 -31.15
C ASP A 93 12.50 -5.66 -32.37
N ALA A 94 11.24 -6.05 -32.19
CA ALA A 94 10.20 -6.05 -33.22
C ALA A 94 9.16 -4.94 -33.02
N ASN A 95 9.39 -4.01 -32.08
CA ASN A 95 8.46 -2.93 -31.80
C ASN A 95 8.55 -1.86 -32.88
N ARG A 96 7.43 -1.36 -33.40
CA ARG A 96 7.48 -0.29 -34.41
C ARG A 96 7.96 1.06 -33.85
N GLN A 97 7.73 1.30 -32.56
CA GLN A 97 8.01 2.56 -31.87
C GLN A 97 9.48 2.68 -31.42
N ASP A 98 10.17 1.57 -31.14
CA ASP A 98 11.55 1.60 -30.65
C ASP A 98 12.53 2.00 -31.78
N ALA A 99 13.28 3.09 -31.57
CA ALA A 99 14.33 3.53 -32.48
C ALA A 99 15.64 2.75 -32.28
N VAL A 100 16.46 2.63 -33.34
CA VAL A 100 17.77 1.95 -33.26
C VAL A 100 18.69 2.58 -32.21
N THR A 101 18.62 3.89 -32.02
CA THR A 101 19.38 4.62 -30.98
C THR A 101 18.94 4.25 -29.56
N GLU A 102 17.66 3.96 -29.36
CA GLU A 102 17.13 3.53 -28.06
C GLU A 102 17.56 2.09 -27.76
N ILE A 103 17.58 1.22 -28.78
CA ILE A 103 18.14 -0.14 -28.64
C ILE A 103 19.61 -0.07 -28.22
N ALA A 104 20.39 0.82 -28.83
CA ALA A 104 21.79 1.03 -28.45
C ALA A 104 21.94 1.55 -27.01
N ALA A 105 21.07 2.49 -26.60
CA ALA A 105 21.05 3.00 -25.22
C ALA A 105 20.67 1.90 -24.22
N PHE A 106 19.63 1.12 -24.51
CA PHE A 106 19.19 -0.02 -23.71
C PHE A 106 20.32 -1.05 -23.55
N ALA A 107 20.95 -1.46 -24.64
CA ALA A 107 22.05 -2.41 -24.62
C ALA A 107 23.22 -1.93 -23.74
N ARG A 108 23.56 -0.63 -23.82
CA ARG A 108 24.64 -0.02 -23.03
C ARG A 108 24.29 0.12 -21.56
N VAL A 109 23.09 0.61 -21.23
CA VAL A 109 22.64 0.84 -19.85
C VAL A 109 22.56 -0.47 -19.08
N HIS A 110 22.13 -1.55 -19.73
CA HIS A 110 21.95 -2.86 -19.12
C HIS A 110 23.12 -3.84 -19.38
N ASP A 111 24.23 -3.38 -19.95
CA ASP A 111 25.43 -4.17 -20.27
C ASP A 111 25.10 -5.46 -21.05
N ILE A 112 24.22 -5.39 -22.04
CA ILE A 112 23.83 -6.55 -22.87
C ILE A 112 25.03 -7.03 -23.68
N LYS A 113 25.42 -8.31 -23.49
CA LYS A 113 26.63 -8.89 -24.08
C LYS A 113 26.42 -9.66 -25.39
N PHE A 114 25.18 -9.77 -25.84
CA PHE A 114 24.79 -10.42 -27.08
C PHE A 114 24.19 -9.40 -28.06
N PRO A 115 24.22 -9.64 -29.38
CA PRO A 115 23.68 -8.69 -30.35
C PRO A 115 22.16 -8.51 -30.17
N ILE A 116 21.68 -7.28 -30.31
CA ILE A 116 20.24 -6.98 -30.40
C ILE A 116 19.93 -6.50 -31.82
N LEU A 117 19.06 -7.24 -32.50
CA LEU A 117 18.71 -7.05 -33.91
C LEU A 117 17.38 -6.29 -34.02
N LYS A 118 17.30 -5.34 -34.95
CA LYS A 118 16.03 -4.66 -35.27
C LYS A 118 15.26 -5.47 -36.31
N ASP A 119 14.08 -5.97 -35.92
CA ASP A 119 13.10 -6.62 -36.81
C ASP A 119 12.04 -5.61 -37.25
N LEU A 120 12.44 -4.63 -38.04
CA LEU A 120 11.62 -3.46 -38.42
C LEU A 120 10.28 -3.86 -39.09
N ASN A 121 10.30 -4.92 -39.90
CA ASN A 121 9.14 -5.42 -40.63
C ASN A 121 8.47 -6.60 -39.94
N GLN A 122 8.92 -6.96 -38.73
CA GLN A 122 8.31 -7.99 -37.88
C GLN A 122 8.30 -9.40 -38.47
N VAL A 123 9.20 -9.65 -39.43
CA VAL A 123 9.26 -10.90 -40.19
C VAL A 123 9.66 -12.06 -39.28
N VAL A 124 10.59 -11.82 -38.35
CA VAL A 124 11.05 -12.86 -37.42
C VAL A 124 10.04 -13.06 -36.31
N ALA A 125 9.49 -11.97 -35.74
CA ALA A 125 8.43 -12.06 -34.74
C ALA A 125 7.21 -12.86 -35.25
N ASP A 126 6.80 -12.66 -36.50
CA ASP A 126 5.71 -13.41 -37.14
C ASP A 126 6.09 -14.87 -37.42
N ALA A 127 7.30 -15.12 -37.93
CA ALA A 127 7.78 -16.46 -38.25
C ALA A 127 7.84 -17.39 -37.02
N VAL A 128 8.03 -16.82 -35.83
CA VAL A 128 8.12 -17.58 -34.57
C VAL A 128 6.91 -17.42 -33.66
N GLY A 129 5.95 -16.58 -34.04
CA GLY A 129 4.74 -16.28 -33.27
C GLY A 129 5.02 -15.58 -31.94
N ALA A 130 6.07 -14.77 -31.85
CA ALA A 130 6.34 -13.95 -30.65
C ALA A 130 5.32 -12.81 -30.57
N THR A 131 4.78 -12.54 -29.39
CA THR A 131 3.71 -11.56 -29.20
C THR A 131 4.05 -10.52 -28.14
N ARG A 132 5.02 -10.80 -27.27
CA ARG A 132 5.34 -9.95 -26.12
C ARG A 132 6.83 -9.66 -25.98
N THR A 133 7.10 -8.69 -25.11
CA THR A 133 8.42 -8.43 -24.57
C THR A 133 8.37 -8.31 -23.03
N PRO A 134 9.26 -9.01 -22.30
CA PRO A 134 10.20 -10.00 -22.79
C PRO A 134 9.54 -11.35 -23.08
N GLU A 135 9.85 -11.93 -24.23
CA GLU A 135 9.45 -13.30 -24.61
C GLU A 135 10.67 -14.01 -25.19
N ALA A 136 10.89 -15.27 -24.82
CA ALA A 136 11.98 -16.08 -25.29
C ALA A 136 11.48 -17.18 -26.23
N VAL A 137 12.20 -17.38 -27.33
CA VAL A 137 12.02 -18.50 -28.27
C VAL A 137 13.32 -19.28 -28.35
N VAL A 138 13.26 -20.60 -28.25
CA VAL A 138 14.44 -21.47 -28.40
C VAL A 138 14.29 -22.30 -29.66
N LEU A 139 15.33 -22.29 -30.51
CA LEU A 139 15.48 -23.17 -31.65
C LEU A 139 16.47 -24.28 -31.32
N ASP A 140 16.13 -25.51 -31.68
CA ASP A 140 17.05 -26.64 -31.59
C ASP A 140 18.17 -26.56 -32.65
N LYS A 141 19.07 -27.55 -32.65
CA LYS A 141 20.19 -27.63 -33.61
C LYS A 141 19.75 -27.82 -35.06
N GLN A 142 18.48 -28.14 -35.31
CA GLN A 142 17.87 -28.27 -36.63
C GLN A 142 17.14 -26.99 -37.06
N GLY A 143 17.14 -25.95 -36.23
CA GLY A 143 16.42 -24.69 -36.46
C GLY A 143 14.92 -24.79 -36.25
N GLN A 144 14.44 -25.80 -35.51
CA GLN A 144 13.02 -25.95 -35.16
C GLN A 144 12.72 -25.30 -33.81
N ILE A 145 11.57 -24.63 -33.71
CA ILE A 145 11.10 -24.04 -32.45
C ILE A 145 10.84 -25.16 -31.44
N CYS A 146 11.60 -25.22 -30.36
CA CYS A 146 11.37 -26.19 -29.28
C CYS A 146 10.80 -25.55 -28.01
N TYR A 147 10.85 -24.22 -27.88
CA TYR A 147 10.25 -23.48 -26.78
C TYR A 147 9.80 -22.08 -27.20
N ARG A 148 8.69 -21.59 -26.63
CA ARG A 148 8.24 -20.20 -26.70
C ARG A 148 7.56 -19.77 -25.39
N GLY A 149 7.97 -18.65 -24.80
CA GLY A 149 7.25 -18.05 -23.69
C GLY A 149 8.11 -17.24 -22.72
N ARG A 150 7.81 -17.31 -21.43
CA ARG A 150 8.47 -16.52 -20.38
C ARG A 150 9.92 -16.95 -20.13
N ILE A 151 10.69 -16.08 -19.48
CA ILE A 151 12.07 -16.42 -19.09
C ILE A 151 12.07 -17.32 -17.86
N ASP A 152 11.29 -16.94 -16.85
CA ASP A 152 11.05 -17.67 -15.61
C ASP A 152 9.67 -17.31 -15.04
N ASP A 153 9.34 -17.85 -13.87
CA ASP A 153 8.05 -17.65 -13.21
C ASP A 153 8.04 -16.54 -12.15
N GLN A 154 9.04 -15.66 -12.13
CA GLN A 154 9.10 -14.57 -11.16
C GLN A 154 8.03 -13.51 -11.42
N TYR A 155 7.72 -13.22 -12.69
CA TYR A 155 6.73 -12.22 -13.09
C TYR A 155 5.63 -12.85 -13.94
N GLY A 156 4.39 -12.40 -13.78
CA GLY A 156 3.27 -12.98 -14.52
C GLY A 156 1.94 -12.27 -14.30
N PHE A 157 0.88 -12.93 -14.78
CA PHE A 157 -0.50 -12.52 -14.55
C PHE A 157 -1.19 -13.57 -13.67
N ASN A 158 -1.93 -13.12 -12.66
CA ASN A 158 -2.80 -14.01 -11.89
C ASN A 158 -4.10 -14.32 -12.65
N GLU A 159 -5.00 -15.09 -12.05
CA GLU A 159 -6.27 -15.49 -12.68
C GLU A 159 -7.18 -14.29 -13.02
N GLN A 160 -7.02 -13.17 -12.33
CA GLN A 160 -7.75 -11.92 -12.57
C GLN A 160 -7.02 -10.98 -13.55
N ASN A 161 -5.97 -11.47 -14.23
CA ASN A 161 -5.07 -10.69 -15.09
C ASN A 161 -4.35 -9.52 -14.41
N ALA A 162 -4.33 -9.46 -13.07
CA ALA A 162 -3.46 -8.53 -12.36
C ALA A 162 -2.02 -9.04 -12.41
N ASN A 163 -1.08 -8.10 -12.43
CA ASN A 163 0.34 -8.44 -12.43
C ASN A 163 0.72 -9.06 -11.07
N TYR A 164 1.61 -10.04 -11.07
CA TYR A 164 2.27 -10.50 -9.85
C TYR A 164 3.78 -10.44 -9.97
N GLN A 165 4.45 -10.36 -8.82
CA GLN A 165 5.90 -10.46 -8.69
C GLN A 165 6.24 -11.36 -7.50
N LYS A 166 6.92 -12.47 -7.76
CA LYS A 166 7.52 -13.32 -6.73
C LYS A 166 8.86 -12.73 -6.25
N PRO A 167 9.25 -12.99 -4.99
CA PRO A 167 10.56 -12.58 -4.48
C PRO A 167 11.73 -13.12 -5.34
N GLU A 168 11.63 -14.38 -5.76
CA GLU A 168 12.60 -15.10 -6.58
C GLU A 168 11.86 -16.06 -7.53
N PRO A 169 12.45 -16.47 -8.67
CA PRO A 169 11.87 -17.51 -9.51
C PRO A 169 11.97 -18.89 -8.83
N GLU A 170 10.92 -19.68 -8.95
CA GLU A 170 10.88 -21.10 -8.56
C GLU A 170 11.17 -22.01 -9.77
N LYS A 171 10.90 -21.51 -10.98
CA LYS A 171 11.10 -22.22 -12.25
C LYS A 171 11.80 -21.32 -13.26
N GLU A 172 12.99 -21.74 -13.69
CA GLU A 172 13.76 -21.11 -14.77
C GLU A 172 13.42 -21.74 -16.13
N ASP A 173 12.19 -21.50 -16.63
CA ASP A 173 11.65 -22.21 -17.80
C ASP A 173 12.55 -22.09 -19.05
N LEU A 174 13.15 -20.92 -19.30
CA LEU A 174 14.10 -20.74 -20.41
C LEU A 174 15.37 -21.58 -20.23
N ALA A 175 15.94 -21.64 -19.03
CA ALA A 175 17.13 -22.44 -18.77
C ALA A 175 16.84 -23.94 -18.95
N LEU A 176 15.69 -24.40 -18.45
CA LEU A 176 15.22 -25.78 -18.62
C LEU A 176 15.02 -26.14 -20.11
N ALA A 177 14.48 -25.21 -20.91
CA ALA A 177 14.30 -25.38 -22.34
C ALA A 177 15.64 -25.49 -23.09
N ILE A 178 16.61 -24.63 -22.74
CA ILE A 178 17.96 -24.67 -23.32
C ILE A 178 18.65 -25.99 -22.98
N ASP A 179 18.58 -26.45 -21.73
CA ASP A 179 19.18 -27.71 -21.29
C ASP A 179 18.59 -28.92 -22.04
N ALA A 180 17.26 -28.95 -22.21
CA ALA A 180 16.58 -30.01 -22.98
C ALA A 180 17.00 -29.99 -24.46
N ALA A 181 17.04 -28.81 -25.09
CA ALA A 181 17.45 -28.65 -26.49
C ALA A 181 18.91 -29.06 -26.72
N LEU A 182 19.81 -28.71 -25.79
CA LEU A 182 21.22 -29.13 -25.84
C LEU A 182 21.37 -30.65 -25.78
N ALA A 183 20.56 -31.31 -24.94
CA ALA A 183 20.52 -32.75 -24.77
C ALA A 183 19.79 -33.49 -25.92
N GLY A 184 19.09 -32.76 -26.81
CA GLY A 184 18.26 -33.35 -27.85
C GLY A 184 16.97 -34.01 -27.32
N ASN A 185 16.52 -33.60 -26.13
CA ASN A 185 15.31 -34.08 -25.50
C ASN A 185 14.13 -33.15 -25.78
N PRO A 186 12.88 -33.65 -25.82
CA PRO A 186 11.70 -32.80 -25.85
C PRO A 186 11.64 -31.86 -24.65
N VAL A 187 11.28 -30.59 -24.87
CA VAL A 187 11.04 -29.61 -23.80
C VAL A 187 9.72 -29.95 -23.12
N ALA A 188 9.76 -30.28 -21.82
CA ALA A 188 8.58 -30.73 -21.08
C ALA A 188 7.45 -29.68 -21.02
N LEU A 189 7.83 -28.40 -20.93
CA LEU A 189 6.93 -27.25 -21.00
C LEU A 189 7.35 -26.37 -22.16
N ALA A 190 6.95 -26.76 -23.38
CA ALA A 190 7.38 -26.10 -24.62
C ALA A 190 6.73 -24.72 -24.83
N GLU A 191 5.60 -24.44 -24.18
CA GLU A 191 4.90 -23.16 -24.29
C GLU A 191 4.49 -22.62 -22.92
N THR A 192 4.71 -21.32 -22.71
CA THR A 192 4.24 -20.60 -21.51
C THR A 192 3.72 -19.22 -21.88
N ARG A 193 2.81 -18.66 -21.07
CA ARG A 193 2.34 -17.28 -21.25
C ARG A 193 3.44 -16.31 -20.82
N ALA A 194 4.02 -15.57 -21.77
CA ALA A 194 4.97 -14.51 -21.46
C ALA A 194 4.28 -13.32 -20.75
N PRO A 195 4.88 -12.77 -19.67
CA PRO A 195 4.44 -11.50 -19.11
C PRO A 195 4.92 -10.32 -19.94
N GLY A 196 4.53 -9.10 -19.54
CA GLY A 196 5.07 -7.87 -20.11
C GLY A 196 4.22 -7.27 -21.23
N CYS A 197 4.87 -6.43 -22.04
CA CYS A 197 4.23 -5.58 -23.04
C CYS A 197 3.96 -6.36 -24.32
N LEU A 198 2.87 -6.06 -25.02
CA LEU A 198 2.67 -6.54 -26.39
C LEU A 198 3.72 -5.91 -27.32
N ILE A 199 4.18 -6.67 -28.30
CA ILE A 199 5.02 -6.14 -29.38
C ILE A 199 4.18 -5.17 -30.22
N GLY A 200 4.63 -3.92 -30.37
CA GLY A 200 3.94 -2.89 -31.16
C GLY A 200 3.94 -3.23 -32.65
N ARG A 201 2.84 -3.83 -33.14
CA ARG A 201 2.74 -4.39 -34.50
C ARG A 201 2.53 -3.32 -35.58
N ASN A 202 2.98 -3.62 -36.81
CA ASN A 202 2.71 -2.82 -38.00
C ASN A 202 1.31 -3.17 -38.52
N PHE A 203 0.41 -2.19 -38.55
CA PHE A 203 -0.93 -2.34 -39.12
C PHE A 203 -1.07 -1.47 -40.37
N GLU A 204 -1.84 -1.95 -41.35
CA GLU A 204 -2.32 -1.10 -42.45
C GLU A 204 -3.61 -0.40 -41.99
N PRO A 205 -3.60 0.94 -41.85
CA PRO A 205 -4.79 1.66 -41.38
C PRO A 205 -5.92 1.64 -42.41
N VAL A 206 -7.15 1.51 -41.94
CA VAL A 206 -8.35 1.67 -42.78
C VAL A 206 -8.53 3.16 -43.10
N ALA A 207 -8.32 3.53 -44.37
CA ALA A 207 -8.27 4.92 -44.81
C ALA A 207 -9.53 5.75 -44.50
N ASP A 208 -10.72 5.15 -44.60
CA ASP A 208 -12.02 5.83 -44.41
C ASP A 208 -12.64 5.54 -43.03
N SER A 209 -11.83 5.25 -42.01
CA SER A 209 -12.33 5.03 -40.65
C SER A 209 -12.97 6.29 -40.06
N GLU A 210 -14.17 6.17 -39.50
CA GLU A 210 -14.83 7.27 -38.77
C GLU A 210 -14.14 7.60 -37.44
N VAL A 211 -13.45 6.61 -36.85
CA VAL A 211 -12.68 6.77 -35.61
C VAL A 211 -11.20 6.88 -35.95
N THR A 212 -10.60 8.01 -35.58
CA THR A 212 -9.20 8.34 -35.87
C THR A 212 -8.50 8.89 -34.63
N TYR A 213 -7.17 8.91 -34.68
CA TYR A 213 -6.38 9.50 -33.61
C TYR A 213 -6.68 10.99 -33.44
N SER A 214 -6.61 11.74 -34.54
CA SER A 214 -6.72 13.19 -34.54
C SER A 214 -8.08 13.68 -34.07
N ASN A 215 -9.16 12.95 -34.39
CA ASN A 215 -10.51 13.34 -34.02
C ASN A 215 -10.92 12.81 -32.63
N GLN A 216 -10.85 11.50 -32.34
CA GLN A 216 -11.35 10.97 -31.06
C GLN A 216 -10.25 10.62 -30.07
N ILE A 217 -9.25 9.83 -30.48
CA ILE A 217 -8.35 9.17 -29.51
C ILE A 217 -7.42 10.17 -28.82
N ALA A 218 -6.89 11.17 -29.52
CA ALA A 218 -6.06 12.21 -28.91
C ALA A 218 -6.78 12.95 -27.77
N ARG A 219 -8.12 13.12 -27.87
CA ARG A 219 -8.93 13.74 -26.80
C ARG A 219 -9.00 12.82 -25.58
N ILE A 220 -9.20 11.52 -25.80
CA ILE A 220 -9.22 10.52 -24.73
C ILE A 220 -7.86 10.42 -24.04
N MET A 221 -6.76 10.37 -24.81
CA MET A 221 -5.40 10.32 -24.27
C MET A 221 -5.08 11.58 -23.47
N ASN A 222 -5.38 12.77 -24.00
CA ASN A 222 -5.14 14.04 -23.32
C ASN A 222 -5.90 14.16 -22.00
N ALA A 223 -7.14 13.68 -21.95
CA ALA A 223 -7.99 13.77 -20.76
C ALA A 223 -7.57 12.76 -19.67
N ASN A 224 -7.17 11.55 -20.06
CA ASN A 224 -7.07 10.41 -19.12
C ASN A 224 -5.67 9.84 -18.94
N CYS A 225 -4.80 9.93 -19.95
CA CYS A 225 -3.54 9.19 -20.01
C CYS A 225 -2.30 10.08 -19.94
N VAL A 226 -2.29 11.19 -20.68
CA VAL A 226 -1.12 12.07 -20.88
C VAL A 226 -0.61 12.71 -19.58
N PHE A 227 -1.45 12.81 -18.56
CA PHE A 227 -1.00 13.27 -17.24
C PHE A 227 0.16 12.43 -16.70
N CYS A 228 0.04 11.09 -16.77
CA CYS A 228 1.10 10.17 -16.36
C CYS A 228 2.04 9.81 -17.52
N HIS A 229 1.50 9.71 -18.74
CA HIS A 229 2.22 9.34 -19.97
C HIS A 229 2.76 10.55 -20.72
N ARG A 230 3.63 11.30 -20.06
CA ARG A 230 4.42 12.39 -20.66
C ARG A 230 5.84 12.37 -20.10
N GLU A 231 6.74 13.06 -20.78
CA GLU A 231 8.14 13.12 -20.39
C GLU A 231 8.33 13.57 -18.93
N GLY A 232 9.25 12.90 -18.23
CA GLY A 232 9.58 13.18 -16.83
C GLY A 232 8.53 12.78 -15.80
N GLN A 233 7.44 12.11 -16.19
CA GLN A 233 6.44 11.56 -15.28
C GLN A 233 6.64 10.05 -15.08
N ILE A 234 5.76 9.43 -14.28
CA ILE A 234 5.96 8.05 -13.78
C ILE A 234 5.80 6.97 -14.85
N ALA A 235 5.09 7.24 -15.94
CA ALA A 235 4.91 6.23 -16.98
C ALA A 235 6.23 5.99 -17.75
N PRO A 236 6.51 4.74 -18.16
CA PRO A 236 7.77 4.40 -18.80
C PRO A 236 7.90 4.91 -20.25
N PHE A 237 6.82 5.42 -20.84
CA PHE A 237 6.72 5.94 -22.22
C PHE A 237 5.65 7.03 -22.31
N THR A 238 5.70 7.84 -23.37
CA THR A 238 4.76 8.96 -23.57
C THR A 238 3.58 8.57 -24.46
N LEU A 239 2.45 9.26 -24.31
CA LEU A 239 1.25 9.08 -25.15
C LEU A 239 0.78 10.44 -25.72
N THR A 240 1.76 11.28 -26.08
CA THR A 240 1.53 12.70 -26.42
C THR A 240 1.39 12.98 -27.91
N ASN A 241 1.72 12.00 -28.76
CA ASN A 241 1.68 12.11 -30.22
C ASN A 241 1.14 10.83 -30.87
N TYR A 242 0.90 10.87 -32.18
CA TYR A 242 0.30 9.76 -32.91
C TYR A 242 1.21 8.53 -32.96
N GLU A 243 2.49 8.70 -33.28
CA GLU A 243 3.43 7.61 -33.51
C GLU A 243 3.58 6.72 -32.28
N GLU A 244 3.71 7.32 -31.10
CA GLU A 244 3.75 6.62 -29.81
C GLU A 244 2.44 5.90 -29.53
N VAL A 245 1.30 6.60 -29.64
CA VAL A 245 -0.01 6.03 -29.30
C VAL A 245 -0.37 4.88 -30.25
N ALA A 246 -0.03 4.99 -31.53
CA ALA A 246 -0.19 3.93 -32.52
C ALA A 246 0.76 2.75 -32.28
N GLY A 247 2.01 3.01 -31.89
CA GLY A 247 2.97 1.97 -31.50
C GLY A 247 2.49 1.13 -30.31
N TRP A 248 1.79 1.78 -29.37
CA TRP A 248 1.24 1.15 -28.18
C TRP A 248 -0.23 0.70 -28.31
N ALA A 249 -0.85 0.84 -29.50
CA ALA A 249 -2.29 0.64 -29.71
C ALA A 249 -2.82 -0.69 -29.14
N SER A 250 -2.20 -1.82 -29.48
CA SER A 250 -2.63 -3.13 -28.98
C SER A 250 -2.49 -3.26 -27.46
N MET A 251 -1.41 -2.69 -26.90
CA MET A 251 -1.19 -2.70 -25.45
C MET A 251 -2.21 -1.83 -24.73
N ILE A 252 -2.49 -0.62 -25.25
CA ILE A 252 -3.52 0.30 -24.76
C ILE A 252 -4.87 -0.42 -24.75
N HIS A 253 -5.23 -1.08 -25.85
CA HIS A 253 -6.48 -1.84 -25.93
C HIS A 253 -6.54 -2.94 -24.85
N GLU A 254 -5.49 -3.77 -24.71
CA GLU A 254 -5.44 -4.83 -23.69
C GLU A 254 -5.62 -4.27 -22.27
N VAL A 255 -4.87 -3.24 -21.89
CA VAL A 255 -4.93 -2.70 -20.52
C VAL A 255 -6.25 -1.99 -20.23
N VAL A 256 -6.87 -1.37 -21.23
CA VAL A 256 -8.16 -0.69 -21.09
C VAL A 256 -9.29 -1.71 -20.97
N GLN A 257 -9.31 -2.74 -21.83
CA GLN A 257 -10.32 -3.80 -21.78
C GLN A 257 -10.23 -4.61 -20.47
N LEU A 258 -9.01 -4.90 -20.02
CA LEU A 258 -8.77 -5.58 -18.74
C LEU A 258 -8.84 -4.65 -17.52
N GLN A 259 -9.14 -3.37 -17.72
CA GLN A 259 -9.25 -2.36 -16.66
C GLN A 259 -8.00 -2.25 -15.76
N ARG A 260 -6.82 -2.57 -16.31
CA ARG A 260 -5.53 -2.29 -15.66
C ARG A 260 -5.15 -0.82 -15.79
N MET A 261 -5.66 -0.15 -16.83
CA MET A 261 -5.46 1.29 -17.04
C MET A 261 -6.76 1.97 -17.50
N PRO A 262 -7.00 3.21 -17.07
CA PRO A 262 -6.34 3.88 -15.95
C PRO A 262 -6.59 3.12 -14.63
N PRO A 263 -5.63 3.12 -13.69
CA PRO A 263 -5.75 2.36 -12.46
C PRO A 263 -6.82 2.98 -11.56
N TRP A 264 -7.95 2.30 -11.43
CA TRP A 264 -9.04 2.74 -10.57
C TRP A 264 -9.83 1.55 -10.01
N HIS A 265 -9.62 1.29 -8.73
CA HIS A 265 -10.16 0.09 -8.08
C HIS A 265 -11.42 0.35 -7.24
N ALA A 266 -11.94 1.59 -7.20
CA ALA A 266 -13.16 1.87 -6.45
C ALA A 266 -14.40 1.39 -7.21
N ASN A 267 -15.29 0.73 -6.48
CA ASN A 267 -16.60 0.33 -6.93
C ASN A 267 -17.49 1.55 -7.17
N GLU A 268 -17.99 1.68 -8.39
CA GLU A 268 -18.78 2.82 -8.86
C GLU A 268 -20.09 3.07 -8.12
N LYS A 269 -20.60 2.04 -7.43
CA LYS A 269 -21.85 2.12 -6.68
C LYS A 269 -21.73 2.97 -5.41
N TYR A 270 -20.51 3.24 -4.97
CA TYR A 270 -20.23 3.86 -3.68
C TYR A 270 -19.23 5.00 -3.81
N GLY A 271 -19.56 6.12 -3.19
CA GLY A 271 -18.75 7.33 -3.28
C GLY A 271 -18.81 7.96 -4.67
N HIS A 272 -18.60 9.28 -4.71
CA HIS A 272 -18.40 10.02 -5.95
C HIS A 272 -17.16 10.85 -5.76
N PHE A 273 -16.20 10.71 -6.66
CA PHE A 273 -14.85 11.22 -6.48
C PHE A 273 -14.49 12.19 -7.59
N LYS A 274 -13.90 13.34 -7.25
CA LYS A 274 -13.47 14.33 -8.26
C LYS A 274 -12.32 13.85 -9.14
N ASN A 275 -11.57 12.85 -8.67
CA ASN A 275 -10.41 12.30 -9.34
C ASN A 275 -10.66 10.88 -9.88
N ASP A 276 -11.92 10.53 -10.14
CA ASP A 276 -12.30 9.28 -10.79
C ASP A 276 -11.61 9.17 -12.15
N ALA A 277 -10.76 8.16 -12.31
CA ALA A 277 -9.93 7.97 -13.49
C ALA A 277 -10.53 6.97 -14.50
N ARG A 278 -11.73 6.45 -14.25
CA ARG A 278 -12.34 5.44 -15.12
C ARG A 278 -12.67 6.02 -16.49
N LEU A 279 -12.37 5.24 -17.52
CA LEU A 279 -12.87 5.50 -18.87
C LEU A 279 -14.35 5.14 -18.97
N SER A 280 -15.09 5.98 -19.69
CA SER A 280 -16.47 5.65 -20.07
C SER A 280 -16.51 4.46 -21.02
N ASP A 281 -17.62 3.73 -21.06
CA ASP A 281 -17.75 2.59 -21.98
C ASP A 281 -17.66 3.03 -23.44
N SER A 282 -18.14 4.24 -23.75
CA SER A 282 -17.98 4.86 -25.07
C SER A 282 -16.51 5.12 -25.42
N ASP A 283 -15.69 5.59 -24.48
CA ASP A 283 -14.26 5.82 -24.74
C ASP A 283 -13.52 4.52 -24.96
N LYS A 284 -13.85 3.47 -24.20
CA LYS A 284 -13.28 2.12 -24.39
C LYS A 284 -13.64 1.56 -25.76
N GLU A 285 -14.88 1.74 -26.18
CA GLU A 285 -15.36 1.30 -27.49
C GLU A 285 -14.68 2.06 -28.63
N LEU A 286 -14.50 3.38 -28.51
CA LEU A 286 -13.75 4.18 -29.49
C LEU A 286 -12.29 3.71 -29.61
N ILE A 287 -11.63 3.44 -28.49
CA ILE A 287 -10.28 2.86 -28.50
C ILE A 287 -10.28 1.52 -29.23
N ALA A 288 -11.21 0.61 -28.90
CA ALA A 288 -11.30 -0.69 -29.56
C ALA A 288 -11.51 -0.57 -31.07
N GLN A 289 -12.47 0.25 -31.51
CA GLN A 289 -12.75 0.48 -32.94
C GLN A 289 -11.53 1.07 -33.67
N TRP A 290 -10.83 2.02 -33.03
CA TRP A 290 -9.63 2.60 -33.60
C TRP A 290 -8.50 1.59 -33.78
N VAL A 291 -8.28 0.71 -32.79
CA VAL A 291 -7.27 -0.35 -32.87
C VAL A 291 -7.66 -1.39 -33.92
N ASP A 292 -8.92 -1.83 -33.96
CA ASP A 292 -9.45 -2.76 -34.97
C ASP A 292 -9.32 -2.22 -36.41
N ALA A 293 -9.37 -0.88 -36.57
CA ALA A 293 -9.17 -0.18 -37.84
C ALA A 293 -7.69 0.01 -38.21
N GLY A 294 -6.74 -0.55 -37.46
CA GLY A 294 -5.30 -0.40 -37.71
C GLY A 294 -4.73 0.95 -37.27
N ALA A 295 -5.34 1.57 -36.25
CA ALA A 295 -4.89 2.82 -35.64
C ALA A 295 -4.69 4.01 -36.62
N PRO A 296 -5.72 4.39 -37.42
CA PRO A 296 -5.59 5.50 -38.38
C PRO A 296 -5.37 6.86 -37.70
N GLU A 297 -4.46 7.66 -38.25
CA GLU A 297 -4.12 9.00 -37.73
C GLU A 297 -5.28 10.01 -37.89
N GLY A 298 -5.95 10.01 -39.05
CA GLY A 298 -6.95 11.03 -39.40
C GLY A 298 -6.31 12.33 -39.90
N ASP A 299 -7.11 13.40 -39.98
CA ASP A 299 -6.64 14.73 -40.38
C ASP A 299 -6.00 15.45 -39.18
N PRO A 300 -4.70 15.81 -39.22
CA PRO A 300 -4.05 16.57 -38.15
C PRO A 300 -4.74 17.90 -37.82
N ALA A 301 -5.54 18.47 -38.72
CA ALA A 301 -6.32 19.68 -38.44
C ALA A 301 -7.41 19.46 -37.37
N ASP A 302 -7.84 18.22 -37.13
CA ASP A 302 -8.84 17.87 -36.11
C ASP A 302 -8.24 17.69 -34.70
N LEU A 303 -6.90 17.73 -34.58
CA LEU A 303 -6.21 17.52 -33.31
C LEU A 303 -6.70 18.52 -32.23
N PRO A 304 -6.94 18.05 -31.00
CA PRO A 304 -7.22 18.95 -29.90
C PRO A 304 -5.96 19.72 -29.51
N ALA A 305 -6.14 20.89 -28.91
CA ALA A 305 -5.01 21.58 -28.29
C ALA A 305 -4.36 20.67 -27.22
N PRO A 306 -3.02 20.50 -27.21
CA PRO A 306 -2.35 19.72 -26.20
C PRO A 306 -2.64 20.26 -24.79
N PRO A 307 -2.77 19.39 -23.78
CA PRO A 307 -2.95 19.82 -22.40
C PRO A 307 -1.72 20.60 -21.93
N LYS A 308 -1.98 21.68 -21.19
CA LYS A 308 -0.91 22.46 -20.55
C LYS A 308 -0.71 21.95 -19.13
N PHE A 309 0.55 21.71 -18.78
CA PHE A 309 0.95 21.31 -17.44
C PHE A 309 1.86 22.35 -16.83
N ALA A 310 1.86 22.42 -15.50
CA ALA A 310 2.84 23.24 -14.79
C ALA A 310 4.25 22.70 -15.07
N GLU A 311 5.17 23.58 -15.42
CA GLU A 311 6.60 23.26 -15.44
C GLU A 311 7.15 23.36 -14.01
N GLY A 312 7.96 22.40 -13.59
CA GLY A 312 8.52 22.39 -12.24
C GLY A 312 7.59 21.74 -11.21
N TRP A 313 7.00 22.54 -10.33
CA TRP A 313 6.12 22.09 -9.25
C TRP A 313 4.67 22.01 -9.71
N MET A 314 3.95 20.99 -9.25
CA MET A 314 2.52 20.81 -9.50
C MET A 314 1.66 21.62 -8.51
N ILE A 315 2.26 22.04 -7.41
CA ILE A 315 1.77 23.05 -6.48
C ILE A 315 2.34 24.44 -6.85
N PRO A 316 1.81 25.55 -6.30
CA PRO A 316 2.48 26.85 -6.39
C PRO A 316 3.96 26.74 -5.98
N GLU A 317 4.82 27.60 -6.54
CA GLU A 317 6.26 27.58 -6.24
C GLU A 317 6.50 27.51 -4.72
N PRO A 318 7.16 26.46 -4.22
CA PRO A 318 7.43 26.31 -2.80
C PRO A 318 8.29 27.44 -2.25
N GLU A 319 7.92 27.94 -1.09
CA GLU A 319 8.73 28.88 -0.33
C GLU A 319 9.93 28.18 0.32
N GLU A 320 9.79 26.87 0.58
CA GLU A 320 10.82 26.06 1.22
C GLU A 320 10.88 24.66 0.58
N VAL A 321 12.09 24.16 0.37
CA VAL A 321 12.35 22.80 -0.12
C VAL A 321 13.26 22.09 0.87
N VAL A 322 12.80 20.97 1.40
CA VAL A 322 13.54 20.16 2.38
C VAL A 322 13.92 18.83 1.75
N TYR A 323 15.21 18.52 1.74
CA TYR A 323 15.74 17.24 1.27
C TYR A 323 15.67 16.19 2.37
N MET A 324 15.46 14.92 1.99
CA MET A 324 15.44 13.82 2.95
C MET A 324 16.79 13.65 3.69
N ARG A 325 17.89 14.16 3.11
CA ARG A 325 19.26 14.15 3.66
C ARG A 325 20.21 14.99 2.80
N ASP A 326 21.42 15.24 3.30
CA ASP A 326 22.46 16.01 2.60
C ASP A 326 23.08 15.24 1.42
N GLU A 327 23.47 13.98 1.63
CA GLU A 327 24.12 13.15 0.61
C GLU A 327 23.16 12.15 -0.04
N PRO A 328 23.28 11.84 -1.34
CA PRO A 328 22.43 10.82 -1.98
C PRO A 328 22.48 9.45 -1.28
N PHE A 329 21.37 8.73 -1.33
CA PHE A 329 21.27 7.33 -0.90
C PHE A 329 21.56 6.40 -2.08
N GLU A 330 22.37 5.36 -1.87
CA GLU A 330 22.66 4.35 -2.90
C GLU A 330 21.59 3.26 -2.90
N VAL A 331 21.01 3.00 -4.07
CA VAL A 331 20.04 1.92 -4.29
C VAL A 331 20.74 0.80 -5.08
N PRO A 332 20.73 -0.46 -4.60
CA PRO A 332 21.34 -1.59 -5.30
C PRO A 332 20.60 -1.91 -6.62
N ALA A 333 21.26 -2.67 -7.49
CA ALA A 333 20.67 -3.07 -8.78
C ALA A 333 19.55 -4.11 -8.65
N THR A 334 19.63 -4.97 -7.63
CA THR A 334 18.72 -6.10 -7.40
C THR A 334 18.52 -6.32 -5.91
N GLY A 335 17.55 -7.16 -5.55
CA GLY A 335 17.26 -7.52 -4.16
C GLY A 335 16.20 -6.63 -3.51
N VAL A 336 16.06 -6.74 -2.18
CA VAL A 336 15.11 -5.94 -1.41
C VAL A 336 15.85 -4.87 -0.62
N VAL A 337 15.30 -3.66 -0.65
CA VAL A 337 15.74 -2.55 0.21
C VAL A 337 14.66 -2.35 1.26
N ASP A 338 15.00 -2.64 2.52
CA ASP A 338 14.11 -2.37 3.65
C ASP A 338 13.70 -0.89 3.66
N TYR A 339 12.51 -0.59 4.18
CA TYR A 339 12.07 0.80 4.37
C TYR A 339 13.15 1.62 5.10
N GLN A 340 13.45 2.79 4.54
CA GLN A 340 14.43 3.72 5.11
C GLN A 340 13.71 4.91 5.74
N HIS A 341 14.12 5.31 6.94
CA HIS A 341 13.54 6.47 7.64
C HIS A 341 14.61 7.54 7.82
N PHE A 342 14.43 8.68 7.19
CA PHE A 342 15.31 9.83 7.35
C PHE A 342 14.62 10.92 8.16
N VAL A 343 15.17 11.22 9.35
CA VAL A 343 14.68 12.30 10.21
C VAL A 343 15.43 13.58 9.88
N VAL A 344 14.70 14.61 9.47
CA VAL A 344 15.25 15.90 9.04
C VAL A 344 14.69 17.00 9.93
N ASP A 345 15.55 17.91 10.37
CA ASP A 345 15.15 19.12 11.08
C ASP A 345 15.08 20.28 10.09
N PRO A 346 13.88 20.77 9.71
CA PRO A 346 13.76 21.90 8.80
C PRO A 346 14.12 23.24 9.46
N GLY A 347 14.35 23.28 10.78
CA GLY A 347 14.70 24.50 11.50
C GLY A 347 13.50 25.43 11.76
N TRP A 348 12.26 24.94 11.69
CA TRP A 348 11.07 25.73 11.94
C TRP A 348 10.96 26.13 13.42
N THR A 349 11.25 27.39 13.74
CA THR A 349 11.14 27.93 15.10
C THR A 349 9.77 28.52 15.43
N GLU A 350 8.87 28.57 14.44
CA GLU A 350 7.51 29.09 14.54
C GLU A 350 6.50 28.06 14.03
N ASP A 351 5.25 28.18 14.47
CA ASP A 351 4.16 27.34 13.97
C ASP A 351 3.97 27.57 12.47
N ARG A 352 3.78 26.48 11.72
CA ARG A 352 3.58 26.52 10.27
C ARG A 352 2.16 26.13 9.91
N TRP A 353 1.58 26.89 8.98
CA TRP A 353 0.34 26.55 8.30
C TRP A 353 0.68 26.21 6.85
N ILE A 354 0.42 24.99 6.44
CA ILE A 354 0.84 24.47 5.14
C ILE A 354 -0.39 24.32 4.23
N SER A 355 -0.42 25.06 3.13
CA SER A 355 -1.53 25.10 2.17
C SER A 355 -1.36 24.12 1.01
N ALA A 356 -0.11 23.79 0.68
CA ALA A 356 0.24 22.77 -0.30
C ALA A 356 1.58 22.12 0.04
N ILE A 357 1.73 20.85 -0.33
CA ILE A 357 2.99 20.10 -0.25
C ILE A 357 3.14 19.19 -1.45
N GLU A 358 4.39 18.93 -1.80
CA GLU A 358 4.72 17.99 -2.87
C GLU A 358 6.02 17.25 -2.52
N PRO A 359 5.93 16.04 -1.94
CA PRO A 359 7.07 15.12 -1.90
C PRO A 359 7.42 14.70 -3.33
N ARG A 360 8.72 14.75 -3.68
CA ARG A 360 9.22 14.43 -5.02
C ARG A 360 10.38 13.43 -4.95
N PRO A 361 10.34 12.40 -5.80
CA PRO A 361 11.48 11.51 -5.96
C PRO A 361 12.65 12.28 -6.61
N GLY A 362 13.85 12.13 -6.06
CA GLY A 362 15.07 12.58 -6.74
C GLY A 362 15.38 11.70 -7.95
N ASN A 363 15.02 10.42 -7.86
CA ASN A 363 15.14 9.42 -8.91
C ASN A 363 13.84 8.58 -8.99
N PRO A 364 12.88 8.95 -9.87
CA PRO A 364 11.61 8.24 -10.00
C PRO A 364 11.76 6.80 -10.51
N ALA A 365 12.94 6.43 -11.05
CA ALA A 365 13.18 5.07 -11.55
C ALA A 365 13.41 4.04 -10.43
N VAL A 366 13.63 4.47 -9.18
CA VAL A 366 13.84 3.58 -8.02
C VAL A 366 13.04 3.95 -6.77
N VAL A 367 12.52 5.18 -6.68
CA VAL A 367 11.64 5.57 -5.57
C VAL A 367 10.22 5.15 -5.87
N HIS A 368 9.72 4.17 -5.12
CA HIS A 368 8.35 3.71 -5.26
C HIS A 368 7.39 4.52 -4.37
N HIS A 369 7.75 4.83 -3.12
CA HIS A 369 6.91 5.64 -2.22
C HIS A 369 7.76 6.59 -1.39
N ILE A 370 7.22 7.78 -1.12
CA ILE A 370 7.70 8.71 -0.08
C ILE A 370 6.51 8.96 0.83
N LEU A 371 6.59 8.57 2.10
CA LEU A 371 5.63 9.00 3.12
C LEU A 371 6.30 10.03 4.00
N LEU A 372 5.69 11.21 4.10
CA LEU A 372 6.19 12.32 4.89
C LEU A 372 5.38 12.45 6.17
N PHE A 373 6.05 12.32 7.30
CA PHE A 373 5.46 12.50 8.62
C PHE A 373 6.08 13.70 9.36
N VAL A 374 5.31 14.22 10.31
CA VAL A 374 5.75 15.22 11.29
C VAL A 374 6.06 14.50 12.60
N LEU A 375 7.19 14.84 13.19
CA LEU A 375 7.56 14.46 14.55
C LEU A 375 7.58 15.72 15.44
N PRO A 376 6.52 15.98 16.22
CA PRO A 376 6.46 17.14 17.10
C PRO A 376 7.55 17.12 18.18
N PRO A 377 7.90 18.28 18.79
CA PRO A 377 8.84 18.32 19.91
C PRO A 377 8.46 17.36 21.03
N GLY A 378 9.40 16.50 21.46
CA GLY A 378 9.16 15.48 22.48
C GLY A 378 8.39 14.24 22.00
N GLY A 379 8.07 14.15 20.70
CA GLY A 379 7.50 12.96 20.08
C GLY A 379 8.51 11.81 19.93
N ASN A 380 8.02 10.58 19.70
CA ASN A 380 8.83 9.38 19.47
C ASN A 380 8.42 8.68 18.17
N LEU A 381 9.42 8.13 17.46
CA LEU A 381 9.29 7.31 16.25
C LEU A 381 8.37 6.09 16.40
N MET A 382 8.25 5.53 17.60
CA MET A 382 7.49 4.30 17.85
C MET A 382 5.97 4.40 17.61
N GLY A 383 5.45 5.60 17.30
CA GLY A 383 4.03 5.88 17.03
C GLY A 383 3.72 6.37 15.61
N LEU A 384 4.71 6.39 14.70
CA LEU A 384 4.51 6.88 13.32
C LEU A 384 3.35 6.14 12.63
N GLY A 385 2.53 6.89 11.87
CA GLY A 385 1.32 6.37 11.24
C GLY A 385 0.08 6.33 12.15
N SER A 386 0.24 6.64 13.44
CA SER A 386 -0.88 6.98 14.32
C SER A 386 -1.37 8.39 13.95
N SER A 387 -2.69 8.59 14.00
CA SER A 387 -3.37 9.78 13.46
C SER A 387 -2.71 11.13 13.81
N ASN A 388 -2.77 12.10 12.89
CA ASN A 388 -2.19 13.47 12.89
C ASN A 388 -0.70 13.64 12.53
N ASP A 389 0.09 12.58 12.38
CA ASP A 389 1.51 12.73 12.04
C ASP A 389 1.76 12.69 10.52
N PHE A 390 0.82 12.18 9.71
CA PHE A 390 0.98 12.09 8.25
C PHE A 390 0.75 13.44 7.57
N LEU A 391 1.77 13.96 6.90
CA LEU A 391 1.73 15.25 6.24
C LEU A 391 1.35 15.11 4.77
N GLY A 392 1.97 14.17 4.05
CA GLY A 392 1.70 13.88 2.64
C GLY A 392 2.47 12.69 2.13
N ALA A 393 2.26 12.35 0.86
CA ALA A 393 2.96 11.26 0.21
C ALA A 393 3.26 11.53 -1.26
N TYR A 394 4.20 10.75 -1.78
CA TYR A 394 4.35 10.43 -3.18
C TYR A 394 4.16 8.93 -3.36
N ALA A 395 3.36 8.55 -4.34
CA ALA A 395 3.25 7.20 -4.87
C ALA A 395 2.90 7.30 -6.37
N PRO A 396 3.25 6.30 -7.20
CA PRO A 396 2.86 6.26 -8.60
C PRO A 396 1.37 6.57 -8.82
N GLY A 397 1.09 7.55 -9.66
CA GLY A 397 -0.27 7.99 -9.98
C GLY A 397 -0.90 8.97 -8.98
N LEU A 398 -0.28 9.22 -7.82
CA LEU A 398 -0.77 10.20 -6.86
C LEU A 398 -0.52 11.64 -7.36
N ARG A 399 -1.57 12.45 -7.39
CA ARG A 399 -1.51 13.85 -7.86
C ARG A 399 -1.40 14.82 -6.70
N PRO A 400 -0.28 15.54 -6.50
CA PRO A 400 -0.24 16.63 -5.53
C PRO A 400 -1.21 17.74 -5.96
N GLU A 401 -1.99 18.26 -5.01
CA GLU A 401 -2.89 19.41 -5.22
C GLU A 401 -2.85 20.28 -3.97
N PRO A 402 -2.93 21.62 -4.12
CA PRO A 402 -3.19 22.52 -3.00
C PRO A 402 -4.49 22.16 -2.29
N LEU A 403 -4.55 22.37 -0.97
CA LEU A 403 -5.73 22.06 -0.17
C LEU A 403 -6.94 22.94 -0.54
N GLY A 404 -6.69 24.15 -1.06
CA GLY A 404 -7.70 25.13 -1.47
C GLY A 404 -7.71 26.38 -0.59
N ASP A 405 -8.43 27.41 -1.04
CA ASP A 405 -8.40 28.74 -0.42
C ASP A 405 -8.82 28.75 1.05
N GLY A 406 -7.92 29.20 1.93
CA GLY A 406 -8.13 29.28 3.37
C GLY A 406 -8.09 27.92 4.08
N LEU A 407 -7.65 26.85 3.42
CA LEU A 407 -7.40 25.55 4.04
C LEU A 407 -5.90 25.34 4.25
N ALA A 408 -5.52 24.85 5.41
CA ALA A 408 -4.12 24.55 5.72
C ALA A 408 -3.99 23.42 6.74
N ARG A 409 -2.83 22.74 6.73
CA ARG A 409 -2.40 21.82 7.79
C ARG A 409 -1.54 22.56 8.79
N PHE A 410 -1.74 22.28 10.08
CA PHE A 410 -0.97 22.88 11.15
C PHE A 410 0.23 21.99 11.52
N VAL A 411 1.41 22.60 11.64
CA VAL A 411 2.62 21.94 12.15
C VAL A 411 3.22 22.80 13.28
N PRO A 412 3.37 22.26 14.50
CA PRO A 412 3.95 23.01 15.62
C PRO A 412 5.41 23.42 15.39
N ALA A 413 5.82 24.55 15.96
CA ALA A 413 7.22 24.96 16.05
C ALA A 413 8.12 23.86 16.65
N GLY A 414 9.33 23.72 16.13
CA GLY A 414 10.33 22.74 16.56
C GLY A 414 10.07 21.30 16.11
N SER A 415 9.06 21.07 15.26
CA SER A 415 8.78 19.75 14.70
C SER A 415 9.83 19.35 13.68
N LYS A 416 10.16 18.06 13.65
CA LYS A 416 11.00 17.43 12.63
C LYS A 416 10.15 16.75 11.57
N LEU A 417 10.74 16.48 10.43
CA LEU A 417 10.15 15.72 9.33
C LEU A 417 10.75 14.33 9.27
N ILE A 418 9.93 13.34 8.90
CA ILE A 418 10.39 11.98 8.67
C ILE A 418 10.03 11.59 7.24
N PHE A 419 11.05 11.38 6.42
CA PHE A 419 10.91 10.79 5.10
C PHE A 419 11.03 9.28 5.24
N GLN A 420 9.90 8.59 5.15
CA GLN A 420 9.87 7.13 5.04
C GLN A 420 9.88 6.76 3.55
N MET A 421 10.95 6.10 3.14
CA MET A 421 11.26 5.82 1.74
C MET A 421 11.13 4.33 1.44
N HIS A 422 10.39 4.01 0.38
CA HIS A 422 10.33 2.67 -0.19
C HIS A 422 11.02 2.68 -1.56
N TYR A 423 12.11 1.91 -1.70
CA TYR A 423 12.86 1.79 -2.94
C TYR A 423 12.61 0.45 -3.63
N THR A 424 12.54 0.46 -4.96
CA THR A 424 12.44 -0.74 -5.79
C THR A 424 13.61 -0.75 -6.77
N PRO A 425 14.58 -1.67 -6.61
CA PRO A 425 15.66 -1.86 -7.57
C PRO A 425 15.16 -2.12 -8.99
N ASN A 426 15.86 -1.61 -9.99
CA ASN A 426 15.42 -1.63 -11.39
C ASN A 426 16.39 -2.34 -12.36
N GLY A 427 17.30 -3.17 -11.84
CA GLY A 427 18.30 -3.91 -12.62
C GLY A 427 19.62 -3.17 -12.83
N SER A 428 19.78 -1.95 -12.28
CA SER A 428 21.03 -1.17 -12.33
C SER A 428 21.26 -0.44 -11.01
N LYS A 429 22.52 -0.19 -10.63
CA LYS A 429 22.83 0.60 -9.42
C LYS A 429 22.40 2.05 -9.64
N GLN A 430 21.72 2.61 -8.66
CA GLN A 430 21.12 3.94 -8.76
C GLN A 430 21.43 4.77 -7.51
N THR A 431 21.19 6.07 -7.57
CA THR A 431 21.22 6.95 -6.40
C THR A 431 19.93 7.77 -6.34
N ASP A 432 19.50 8.12 -5.14
CA ASP A 432 18.34 8.98 -4.93
C ASP A 432 18.64 10.06 -3.88
N ARG A 433 18.10 11.25 -4.12
CA ARG A 433 18.06 12.32 -3.14
C ARG A 433 16.70 13.02 -3.22
N SER A 434 15.69 12.34 -2.70
CA SER A 434 14.32 12.85 -2.65
C SER A 434 14.15 14.06 -1.71
N TYR A 435 13.12 14.85 -1.98
CA TYR A 435 12.86 16.13 -1.30
C TYR A 435 11.37 16.45 -1.26
N CYS A 436 10.97 17.45 -0.49
CA CYS A 436 9.59 17.93 -0.41
C CYS A 436 9.55 19.46 -0.49
N GLY A 437 8.66 19.97 -1.34
CA GLY A 437 8.31 21.40 -1.39
C GLY A 437 7.15 21.73 -0.45
N PHE A 438 7.23 22.89 0.20
CA PHE A 438 6.21 23.42 1.11
C PHE A 438 5.76 24.81 0.65
N VAL A 439 4.43 24.99 0.59
CA VAL A 439 3.78 26.30 0.43
C VAL A 439 3.03 26.60 1.72
N PHE A 440 3.28 27.78 2.29
CA PHE A 440 2.69 28.17 3.57
C PHE A 440 1.45 29.04 3.35
N ALA A 441 0.50 28.95 4.27
CA ALA A 441 -0.61 29.90 4.36
C ALA A 441 -0.25 31.00 5.35
N GLU A 442 -0.63 32.24 5.05
CA GLU A 442 -0.62 33.30 6.05
C GLU A 442 -1.60 32.94 7.18
N PRO A 443 -1.15 32.90 8.45
CA PRO A 443 -1.99 32.45 9.56
C PRO A 443 -3.35 33.18 9.68
N GLY A 444 -3.41 34.48 9.37
CA GLY A 444 -4.63 35.28 9.40
C GLY A 444 -5.62 34.99 8.25
N LEU A 445 -5.19 34.29 7.20
CA LEU A 445 -6.02 33.91 6.06
C LEU A 445 -6.55 32.47 6.17
N VAL A 446 -6.05 31.69 7.12
CA VAL A 446 -6.53 30.34 7.37
C VAL A 446 -7.94 30.38 7.93
N LYS A 447 -8.87 29.70 7.26
CA LYS A 447 -10.27 29.54 7.67
C LYS A 447 -10.47 28.24 8.41
N LYS A 448 -9.85 27.14 7.95
CA LYS A 448 -10.02 25.81 8.55
C LYS A 448 -8.74 24.98 8.47
N GLU A 449 -8.55 24.16 9.50
CA GLU A 449 -7.50 23.15 9.57
C GLU A 449 -7.95 21.86 8.88
N VAL A 450 -7.15 21.37 7.93
CA VAL A 450 -7.29 20.02 7.38
C VAL A 450 -6.48 19.07 8.23
N ARG A 451 -7.10 17.98 8.70
CA ARG A 451 -6.51 16.98 9.58
C ARG A 451 -6.53 15.61 8.92
N VAL A 452 -5.46 14.84 9.12
CA VAL A 452 -5.40 13.43 8.72
C VAL A 452 -5.69 12.56 9.93
N HIS A 453 -6.65 11.68 9.75
CA HIS A 453 -7.03 10.68 10.74
C HIS A 453 -6.81 9.28 10.15
N SER A 454 -6.77 8.28 11.04
CA SER A 454 -6.65 6.89 10.64
C SER A 454 -7.55 6.01 11.48
N ALA A 455 -8.19 5.04 10.83
CA ALA A 455 -8.71 3.85 11.46
C ALA A 455 -7.69 2.73 11.23
N SER A 456 -6.88 2.41 12.24
CA SER A 456 -5.86 1.36 12.17
C SER A 456 -6.08 0.25 13.18
N ASN A 457 -5.52 -0.93 12.87
CA ASN A 457 -5.43 -2.08 13.76
C ASN A 457 -4.01 -2.62 13.72
N HIS A 458 -3.34 -2.70 14.87
CA HIS A 458 -1.92 -3.05 14.96
C HIS A 458 -1.67 -4.42 15.60
N VAL A 459 -2.72 -5.18 15.94
CA VAL A 459 -2.58 -6.42 16.72
C VAL A 459 -3.14 -7.67 16.02
N PHE A 460 -3.71 -7.51 14.83
CA PHE A 460 -4.30 -8.57 14.03
C PHE A 460 -3.28 -9.67 13.67
N ARG A 461 -3.82 -10.86 13.34
CA ARG A 461 -3.04 -11.99 12.84
C ARG A 461 -3.81 -12.68 11.73
N ILE A 462 -3.20 -12.72 10.55
CA ILE A 462 -3.71 -13.43 9.39
C ILE A 462 -3.16 -14.86 9.44
N PRO A 463 -4.01 -15.88 9.57
CA PRO A 463 -3.58 -17.27 9.63
C PRO A 463 -2.98 -17.73 8.28
N PRO A 464 -2.10 -18.74 8.29
CA PRO A 464 -1.53 -19.30 7.07
C PRO A 464 -2.63 -19.96 6.22
N GLY A 465 -2.53 -19.83 4.90
CA GLY A 465 -3.44 -20.46 3.95
C GLY A 465 -4.84 -19.84 3.85
N ASP A 466 -5.17 -18.78 4.60
CA ASP A 466 -6.49 -18.16 4.58
C ASP A 466 -6.63 -17.22 3.37
N PRO A 467 -7.55 -17.51 2.41
CA PRO A 467 -7.66 -16.75 1.18
C PRO A 467 -8.44 -15.44 1.32
N SER A 468 -9.07 -15.15 2.48
CA SER A 468 -9.99 -14.02 2.65
C SER A 468 -10.14 -13.59 4.11
N HIS A 469 -9.02 -13.39 4.80
CA HIS A 469 -9.02 -13.00 6.20
C HIS A 469 -9.46 -11.53 6.38
N VAL A 470 -10.51 -11.29 7.17
CA VAL A 470 -11.04 -9.92 7.38
C VAL A 470 -10.53 -9.31 8.69
N VAL A 471 -9.84 -8.19 8.59
CA VAL A 471 -9.43 -7.34 9.72
C VAL A 471 -10.26 -6.07 9.74
N LYS A 472 -10.59 -5.59 10.95
CA LYS A 472 -11.40 -4.38 11.15
C LYS A 472 -10.62 -3.36 11.95
N ALA A 473 -10.77 -2.09 11.56
CA ALA A 473 -10.37 -0.94 12.35
C ALA A 473 -11.51 0.08 12.44
N ARG A 474 -11.39 1.00 13.39
CA ARG A 474 -12.44 1.97 13.67
C ARG A 474 -11.87 3.31 14.12
N TYR A 475 -12.58 4.38 13.75
CA TYR A 475 -12.41 5.72 14.28
C TYR A 475 -13.75 6.34 14.66
N VAL A 476 -13.80 7.18 15.69
CA VAL A 476 -15.01 7.90 16.13
C VAL A 476 -14.77 9.41 16.02
N PHE A 477 -15.68 10.12 15.35
CA PHE A 477 -15.62 11.57 15.22
C PHE A 477 -16.17 12.25 16.47
N PHE A 478 -15.37 13.12 17.09
CA PHE A 478 -15.72 13.82 18.33
C PHE A 478 -16.40 15.18 18.12
N GLU A 479 -16.47 15.64 16.88
CA GLU A 479 -17.16 16.87 16.50
C GLU A 479 -17.80 16.72 15.13
N ASP A 480 -18.70 17.65 14.80
CA ASP A 480 -19.26 17.75 13.46
C ASP A 480 -18.13 18.01 12.47
N THR A 481 -18.04 17.16 11.44
CA THR A 481 -16.86 17.03 10.58
C THR A 481 -17.27 17.04 9.12
N GLN A 482 -16.42 17.58 8.26
CA GLN A 482 -16.49 17.45 6.81
C GLN A 482 -15.37 16.50 6.38
N LEU A 483 -15.73 15.32 5.88
CA LEU A 483 -14.80 14.36 5.30
C LEU A 483 -14.46 14.76 3.87
N LEU A 484 -13.19 14.68 3.50
CA LEU A 484 -12.65 15.18 2.23
C LEU A 484 -12.08 14.06 1.36
N THR A 485 -11.20 13.24 1.92
CA THR A 485 -10.42 12.24 1.19
C THR A 485 -10.38 10.93 1.97
N LEU A 486 -10.35 9.81 1.25
CA LEU A 486 -10.16 8.45 1.79
C LEU A 486 -8.91 7.84 1.13
N MET A 487 -8.05 7.15 1.90
CA MET A 487 -6.81 6.53 1.40
C MET A 487 -6.56 5.21 2.14
N PRO A 488 -7.00 4.06 1.59
CA PRO A 488 -6.72 2.75 2.16
C PRO A 488 -5.27 2.35 1.95
N HIS A 489 -4.72 1.61 2.91
CA HIS A 489 -3.35 1.11 2.88
C HIS A 489 -3.25 -0.30 3.47
N MET A 490 -2.69 -1.21 2.66
CA MET A 490 -2.36 -2.62 2.93
C MET A 490 -1.12 -3.01 2.10
N HIS A 491 -0.44 -4.10 2.44
CA HIS A 491 0.72 -4.62 1.69
C HIS A 491 0.32 -5.73 0.69
N LEU A 492 1.23 -6.66 0.39
CA LEU A 492 1.14 -7.63 -0.71
C LEU A 492 -0.04 -8.61 -0.62
N ARG A 493 -0.57 -8.85 0.58
CA ARG A 493 -1.74 -9.72 0.80
C ARG A 493 -3.04 -8.94 0.76
N GLY A 494 -3.02 -7.61 0.65
CA GLY A 494 -4.22 -6.80 0.51
C GLY A 494 -5.07 -7.26 -0.67
N LYS A 495 -6.32 -7.66 -0.41
CA LYS A 495 -7.26 -8.19 -1.41
C LYS A 495 -8.43 -7.24 -1.65
N ALA A 496 -9.00 -6.67 -0.60
CA ALA A 496 -10.10 -5.72 -0.69
C ALA A 496 -10.11 -4.76 0.50
N PHE A 497 -10.67 -3.56 0.32
CA PHE A 497 -10.81 -2.58 1.39
C PHE A 497 -12.16 -1.86 1.33
N ARG A 498 -12.79 -1.61 2.49
CA ARG A 498 -14.06 -0.87 2.56
C ARG A 498 -14.09 0.12 3.71
N TYR A 499 -14.59 1.33 3.44
CA TYR A 499 -14.96 2.34 4.43
C TYR A 499 -16.48 2.41 4.58
N GLN A 500 -16.96 2.34 5.82
CA GLN A 500 -18.37 2.49 6.16
C GLN A 500 -18.55 3.51 7.29
N ALA A 501 -19.34 4.54 7.04
CA ALA A 501 -19.83 5.43 8.08
C ALA A 501 -21.05 4.83 8.77
N ILE A 502 -21.06 4.92 10.10
CA ILE A 502 -22.15 4.49 10.96
C ILE A 502 -22.55 5.70 11.79
N TYR A 503 -23.72 6.25 11.47
CA TYR A 503 -24.23 7.48 12.03
C TYR A 503 -24.78 7.26 13.45
N PRO A 504 -24.91 8.32 14.27
CA PRO A 504 -25.46 8.22 15.62
C PRO A 504 -26.87 7.63 15.69
N ASP A 505 -27.67 7.78 14.63
CA ASP A 505 -29.01 7.21 14.49
C ASP A 505 -29.01 5.71 14.12
N GLY A 506 -27.84 5.12 13.87
CA GLY A 506 -27.66 3.73 13.47
C GLY A 506 -27.68 3.49 11.95
N ARG A 507 -27.93 4.52 11.13
CA ARG A 507 -27.81 4.43 9.67
C ARG A 507 -26.38 4.06 9.29
N LYS A 508 -26.24 3.25 8.23
CA LYS A 508 -24.95 2.84 7.68
C LYS A 508 -24.84 3.30 6.24
N GLU A 509 -23.66 3.76 5.85
CA GLU A 509 -23.36 4.21 4.50
C GLU A 509 -21.96 3.74 4.11
N VAL A 510 -21.84 3.07 2.96
CA VAL A 510 -20.53 2.71 2.40
C VAL A 510 -20.01 3.95 1.66
N LEU A 511 -18.86 4.46 2.09
CA LEU A 511 -18.25 5.66 1.53
C LEU A 511 -17.24 5.35 0.43
N LEU A 512 -16.57 4.20 0.53
CA LEU A 512 -15.62 3.68 -0.44
C LEU A 512 -15.59 2.15 -0.32
N ASP A 513 -15.56 1.48 -1.45
CA ASP A 513 -15.45 0.03 -1.56
C ASP A 513 -14.46 -0.31 -2.67
N ILE A 514 -13.42 -1.06 -2.35
CA ILE A 514 -12.35 -1.48 -3.25
C ILE A 514 -12.36 -3.01 -3.25
N PRO A 515 -13.04 -3.64 -4.22
CA PRO A 515 -13.18 -5.10 -4.27
C PRO A 515 -11.89 -5.82 -4.70
N ASN A 516 -11.04 -5.16 -5.48
CA ASN A 516 -9.77 -5.69 -5.99
C ASN A 516 -8.66 -4.69 -5.65
N TYR A 517 -8.18 -4.73 -4.41
CA TYR A 517 -7.09 -3.87 -3.98
C TYR A 517 -5.79 -4.29 -4.67
N ASP A 518 -5.00 -3.31 -5.13
CA ASP A 518 -3.69 -3.52 -5.72
C ASP A 518 -2.66 -2.68 -4.95
N PHE A 519 -1.68 -3.33 -4.33
CA PHE A 519 -0.60 -2.68 -3.59
C PHE A 519 0.24 -1.73 -4.46
N GLY A 520 0.35 -2.02 -5.76
CA GLY A 520 1.03 -1.15 -6.73
C GLY A 520 0.33 0.20 -6.92
N TRP A 521 -0.94 0.32 -6.53
CA TRP A 521 -1.78 1.51 -6.76
C TRP A 521 -2.45 2.02 -5.48
N GLN A 522 -1.69 2.75 -4.67
CA GLN A 522 -2.18 3.39 -3.44
C GLN A 522 -2.81 4.76 -3.73
N THR A 523 -4.09 4.72 -4.09
CA THR A 523 -4.84 5.89 -4.59
C THR A 523 -5.51 6.70 -3.47
N ASN A 524 -5.46 8.03 -3.58
CA ASN A 524 -6.34 8.93 -2.82
C ASN A 524 -7.70 9.03 -3.49
N TYR A 525 -8.77 8.77 -2.75
CA TYR A 525 -10.14 8.92 -3.23
C TYR A 525 -10.73 10.22 -2.68
N ARG A 526 -10.70 11.28 -3.49
CA ARG A 526 -11.12 12.63 -3.11
C ARG A 526 -12.59 12.81 -3.42
N LEU A 527 -13.42 13.02 -2.40
CA LEU A 527 -14.85 13.19 -2.60
C LEU A 527 -15.12 14.40 -3.51
N ALA A 528 -16.06 14.26 -4.44
CA ALA A 528 -16.48 15.34 -5.32
C ALA A 528 -17.04 16.53 -4.52
N GLU A 529 -17.75 16.22 -3.43
CA GLU A 529 -18.23 17.19 -2.45
C GLU A 529 -17.85 16.71 -1.04
N PRO A 530 -17.38 17.60 -0.14
CA PRO A 530 -17.15 17.26 1.26
C PRO A 530 -18.38 16.62 1.91
N LYS A 531 -18.16 15.51 2.62
CA LYS A 531 -19.25 14.76 3.27
C LYS A 531 -19.39 15.19 4.72
N PHE A 532 -20.55 15.73 5.08
CA PHE A 532 -20.87 16.03 6.46
C PHE A 532 -21.07 14.74 7.28
N LEU A 533 -20.30 14.63 8.38
CA LEU A 533 -20.39 13.58 9.38
C LEU A 533 -20.71 14.22 10.74
N PRO A 534 -21.90 14.00 11.30
CA PRO A 534 -22.24 14.55 12.62
C PRO A 534 -21.36 13.93 13.71
N ARG A 535 -21.15 14.68 14.80
CA ARG A 535 -20.48 14.19 16.01
C ARG A 535 -21.03 12.83 16.44
N GLY A 536 -20.14 11.91 16.80
CA GLY A 536 -20.48 10.54 17.18
C GLY A 536 -20.64 9.59 16.00
N THR A 537 -20.50 10.06 14.75
CA THR A 537 -20.33 9.18 13.61
C THR A 537 -19.07 8.33 13.80
N ARG A 538 -19.17 7.09 13.36
CA ARG A 538 -18.13 6.08 13.46
C ARG A 538 -17.71 5.62 12.07
N MET A 539 -16.42 5.69 11.78
CA MET A 539 -15.83 5.12 10.57
C MET A 539 -15.38 3.70 10.89
N ASP A 540 -16.00 2.70 10.26
CA ASP A 540 -15.56 1.31 10.28
C ASP A 540 -14.82 1.01 8.96
N CYS A 541 -13.58 0.55 9.08
CA CYS A 541 -12.76 0.09 7.96
C CYS A 541 -12.65 -1.44 7.99
N TYR A 542 -12.80 -2.06 6.83
CA TYR A 542 -12.68 -3.51 6.64
C TYR A 542 -11.59 -3.76 5.61
N ALA A 543 -10.54 -4.45 6.02
CA ALA A 543 -9.47 -4.92 5.15
C ALA A 543 -9.59 -6.44 5.01
N MET A 544 -9.50 -6.94 3.79
CA MET A 544 -9.46 -8.37 3.50
C MET A 544 -8.07 -8.73 2.97
N PHE A 545 -7.48 -9.79 3.51
CA PHE A 545 -6.16 -10.27 3.15
C PHE A 545 -6.21 -11.68 2.57
N ASP A 546 -5.36 -11.95 1.58
CA ASP A 546 -5.14 -13.26 0.97
C ASP A 546 -3.77 -13.81 1.35
N ASN A 547 -3.75 -14.71 2.33
CA ASN A 547 -2.54 -15.41 2.77
C ASN A 547 -2.50 -16.88 2.26
N SER A 548 -3.23 -17.17 1.18
CA SER A 548 -3.20 -18.48 0.52
C SER A 548 -2.02 -18.61 -0.45
N GLU A 549 -1.78 -19.84 -0.92
CA GLU A 549 -0.80 -20.16 -1.96
C GLU A 549 -1.21 -19.60 -3.35
N ASP A 550 -2.50 -19.32 -3.55
CA ASP A 550 -3.03 -18.79 -4.82
C ASP A 550 -2.70 -17.30 -5.01
N ASN A 551 -2.38 -16.58 -3.92
CA ASN A 551 -1.87 -15.22 -4.01
C ASN A 551 -0.40 -15.24 -4.42
N LEU A 552 -0.13 -15.04 -5.71
CA LEU A 552 1.23 -15.07 -6.27
C LEU A 552 2.13 -13.91 -5.81
N ASN A 553 1.56 -12.87 -5.18
CA ASN A 553 2.32 -11.80 -4.52
C ASN A 553 2.66 -12.16 -3.06
N ASN A 554 2.15 -13.28 -2.53
CA ASN A 554 2.41 -13.73 -1.18
C ASN A 554 3.83 -14.33 -1.08
N PRO A 555 4.76 -13.72 -0.32
CA PRO A 555 6.13 -14.22 -0.22
C PRO A 555 6.24 -15.51 0.61
N ASP A 556 5.27 -15.78 1.50
CA ASP A 556 5.25 -16.99 2.33
C ASP A 556 3.83 -17.26 2.86
N PRO A 557 3.06 -18.16 2.23
CA PRO A 557 1.69 -18.49 2.64
C PRO A 557 1.62 -19.41 3.88
N THR A 558 2.75 -19.96 4.32
CA THR A 558 2.81 -20.90 5.45
C THR A 558 2.93 -20.20 6.81
N LYS A 559 3.21 -18.89 6.80
CA LYS A 559 3.39 -18.09 8.01
C LYS A 559 2.09 -17.40 8.45
N THR A 560 1.94 -17.29 9.76
CA THR A 560 1.01 -16.30 10.33
C THR A 560 1.63 -14.91 10.18
N VAL A 561 0.86 -13.96 9.64
CA VAL A 561 1.33 -12.59 9.37
C VAL A 561 0.58 -11.60 10.26
N GLY A 562 1.22 -10.51 10.67
CA GLY A 562 0.61 -9.47 11.49
C GLY A 562 1.09 -8.08 11.06
N PHE A 563 0.80 -7.07 11.89
CA PHE A 563 1.22 -5.69 11.61
C PHE A 563 2.75 -5.57 11.54
N GLY A 564 3.27 -4.93 10.49
CA GLY A 564 4.69 -4.60 10.35
C GLY A 564 4.95 -3.64 9.20
N ASP A 565 6.13 -3.01 9.21
CA ASP A 565 6.51 -1.98 8.24
C ASP A 565 6.96 -2.57 6.90
N GLN A 566 7.40 -3.82 6.89
CA GLN A 566 7.94 -4.43 5.67
C GLN A 566 6.82 -4.89 4.75
N THR A 567 7.08 -4.82 3.45
CA THR A 567 6.11 -5.17 2.41
C THR A 567 5.66 -6.65 2.48
N TRP A 568 6.43 -7.53 3.12
CA TRP A 568 6.06 -8.93 3.39
C TRP A 568 5.33 -9.16 4.73
N ASP A 569 5.32 -8.17 5.63
CA ASP A 569 4.38 -8.10 6.75
C ASP A 569 3.03 -7.57 6.23
N GLU A 570 2.14 -7.10 7.10
CA GLU A 570 0.92 -6.41 6.66
C GLU A 570 0.64 -5.13 7.42
N MET A 571 -0.19 -4.28 6.81
CA MET A 571 -0.78 -3.13 7.48
C MET A 571 -2.28 -3.11 7.26
N MET A 572 -3.01 -2.67 8.29
CA MET A 572 -4.43 -2.36 8.19
C MET A 572 -4.62 -0.91 8.61
N ILE A 573 -4.61 -0.01 7.62
CA ILE A 573 -4.79 1.42 7.87
C ILE A 573 -5.78 2.00 6.86
N GLY A 574 -6.87 2.55 7.40
CA GLY A 574 -7.77 3.41 6.64
C GLY A 574 -7.50 4.87 6.95
N PHE A 575 -6.67 5.55 6.15
CA PHE A 575 -6.43 6.98 6.29
C PHE A 575 -7.57 7.79 5.69
N PHE A 576 -7.82 8.96 6.27
CA PHE A 576 -8.77 9.92 5.72
C PHE A 576 -8.48 11.34 6.17
N GLU A 577 -8.84 12.28 5.29
CA GLU A 577 -8.71 13.72 5.54
C GLU A 577 -10.06 14.30 5.91
N SER A 578 -10.06 15.18 6.90
CA SER A 578 -11.28 15.88 7.30
C SER A 578 -10.99 17.25 7.90
N MET A 579 -12.01 18.07 8.00
CA MET A 579 -11.96 19.36 8.68
C MET A 579 -13.19 19.54 9.58
N PRO A 580 -13.10 20.29 10.69
CA PRO A 580 -14.28 20.58 11.50
C PRO A 580 -15.32 21.38 10.70
N ALA A 581 -16.59 21.00 10.83
CA ALA A 581 -17.67 21.63 10.06
C ALA A 581 -17.90 23.11 10.47
N GLY A 582 -17.86 23.40 11.77
CA GLY A 582 -18.15 24.73 12.33
C GLY A 582 -16.92 25.59 12.66
N GLU A 583 -15.71 25.19 12.28
CA GLU A 583 -14.49 25.96 12.57
C GLU A 583 -14.35 27.20 11.67
N SER A 584 -13.82 28.28 12.26
CA SER A 584 -13.37 29.51 11.59
C SER A 584 -12.12 30.02 12.30
N LEU A 585 -10.98 29.98 11.61
CA LEU A 585 -9.66 30.33 12.14
C LEU A 585 -9.19 31.76 11.79
N LEU A 586 -10.04 32.58 11.13
CA LEU A 586 -9.73 33.92 10.59
C LEU A 586 -9.18 34.94 11.63
N ALA A 587 -9.27 34.64 12.93
CA ALA A 587 -8.76 35.49 14.01
C ALA A 587 -7.50 34.92 14.70
N GLY A 588 -6.87 33.87 14.15
CA GLY A 588 -5.66 33.24 14.71
C GLY A 588 -5.89 32.47 16.01
N THR A 589 -7.13 32.40 16.50
CA THR A 589 -7.47 31.65 17.71
C THR A 589 -8.03 30.28 17.35
N ARG A 590 -7.34 29.22 17.75
CA ARG A 590 -7.85 27.85 17.78
C ARG A 590 -8.90 27.76 18.89
N THR A 591 -10.09 28.34 18.68
CA THR A 591 -11.15 28.36 19.68
C THR A 591 -11.87 27.01 19.70
N LYS A 592 -11.51 26.16 20.65
CA LYS A 592 -12.44 25.29 21.36
C LYS A 592 -11.76 24.84 22.65
N GLU A 593 -12.40 25.07 23.79
CA GLU A 593 -12.05 24.29 24.97
C GLU A 593 -12.16 22.81 24.58
N PRO A 594 -11.07 22.03 24.70
CA PRO A 594 -11.08 20.65 24.27
C PRO A 594 -12.15 19.90 25.07
N MET A 595 -13.00 19.14 24.37
CA MET A 595 -13.98 18.24 25.00
C MET A 595 -13.32 17.46 26.14
N SER A 596 -13.96 17.45 27.30
CA SER A 596 -13.45 16.75 28.47
C SER A 596 -13.28 15.25 28.17
N ARG A 597 -12.36 14.59 28.88
CA ARG A 597 -12.10 13.15 28.69
C ARG A 597 -13.35 12.31 28.94
N LEU A 598 -14.22 12.74 29.87
CA LEU A 598 -15.49 12.09 30.17
C LEU A 598 -16.51 12.22 29.04
N GLU A 599 -16.64 13.40 28.44
CA GLU A 599 -17.53 13.60 27.28
C GLU A 599 -17.05 12.78 26.07
N ARG A 600 -15.73 12.75 25.82
CA ARG A 600 -15.16 11.90 24.75
C ARG A 600 -15.49 10.44 24.98
N PHE A 601 -15.35 9.97 26.21
CA PHE A 601 -15.70 8.61 26.59
C PHE A 601 -17.19 8.30 26.36
N ALA A 602 -18.09 9.22 26.70
CA ALA A 602 -19.52 9.06 26.45
C ALA A 602 -19.82 8.93 24.94
N VAL A 603 -19.18 9.75 24.09
CA VAL A 603 -19.32 9.67 22.63
C VAL A 603 -18.80 8.32 22.11
N ILE A 604 -17.64 7.86 22.57
CA ILE A 604 -17.07 6.55 22.20
C ILE A 604 -18.03 5.42 22.58
N LEU A 605 -18.54 5.40 23.81
CA LEU A 605 -19.46 4.37 24.29
C LEU A 605 -20.73 4.28 23.44
N THR A 606 -21.35 5.42 23.12
CA THR A 606 -22.55 5.45 22.28
C THR A 606 -22.23 4.96 20.87
N ALA A 607 -21.17 5.48 20.24
CA ALA A 607 -20.76 5.09 18.89
C ALA A 607 -20.41 3.59 18.79
N THR A 608 -19.80 3.03 19.83
CA THR A 608 -19.37 1.62 19.87
C THR A 608 -20.42 0.66 20.42
N LYS A 609 -21.52 1.18 20.99
CA LYS A 609 -22.46 0.40 21.80
C LYS A 609 -21.78 -0.36 22.94
N GLY A 610 -20.69 0.21 23.48
CA GLY A 610 -19.90 -0.41 24.55
C GLY A 610 -19.04 -1.61 24.13
N VAL A 611 -18.90 -1.91 22.84
CA VAL A 611 -18.06 -3.01 22.35
C VAL A 611 -16.61 -2.52 22.19
N PRO A 612 -15.63 -3.14 22.88
CA PRO A 612 -14.22 -2.78 22.71
C PRO A 612 -13.73 -3.10 21.29
N ASP A 613 -12.75 -2.33 20.82
CA ASP A 613 -12.06 -2.65 19.57
C ASP A 613 -11.11 -3.84 19.75
N GLU A 614 -10.64 -4.36 18.61
CA GLU A 614 -9.79 -5.54 18.56
C GLU A 614 -8.40 -5.28 19.18
N ASP A 615 -7.87 -4.05 19.01
CA ASP A 615 -6.64 -3.58 19.63
C ASP A 615 -6.70 -3.74 21.16
N LEU A 616 -7.80 -3.29 21.80
CA LEU A 616 -7.98 -3.42 23.24
C LEU A 616 -8.14 -4.88 23.66
N ARG A 617 -8.96 -5.67 22.94
CA ARG A 617 -9.26 -7.05 23.30
C ARG A 617 -8.04 -7.97 23.18
N VAL A 618 -7.36 -7.95 22.05
CA VAL A 618 -6.16 -8.77 21.80
C VAL A 618 -4.96 -8.22 22.55
N GLY A 619 -4.84 -6.89 22.65
CA GLY A 619 -3.84 -6.23 23.50
C GLY A 619 -3.95 -6.70 24.94
N ALA A 620 -5.17 -6.69 25.51
CA ALA A 620 -5.43 -7.21 26.86
C ALA A 620 -4.95 -8.66 26.98
N TYR A 621 -5.37 -9.54 26.07
CA TYR A 621 -4.99 -10.96 26.09
C TYR A 621 -3.47 -11.18 26.10
N ARG A 622 -2.71 -10.33 25.41
CA ARG A 622 -1.25 -10.43 25.30
C ARG A 622 -0.48 -9.57 26.29
N ALA A 623 -1.15 -8.71 27.04
CA ALA A 623 -0.50 -7.67 27.86
C ALA A 623 0.56 -8.26 28.82
N LEU A 624 0.32 -9.46 29.33
CA LEU A 624 1.22 -10.14 30.28
C LEU A 624 2.34 -10.97 29.62
N ALA A 625 2.41 -11.04 28.29
CA ALA A 625 3.46 -11.79 27.58
C ALA A 625 4.86 -11.14 27.65
N ASN A 626 4.98 -9.84 27.34
CA ASN A 626 6.24 -9.07 27.42
C ASN A 626 5.98 -7.56 27.63
N PRO A 627 7.00 -6.71 27.87
CA PRO A 627 6.79 -5.28 28.09
C PRO A 627 6.16 -4.52 26.91
N ASN A 628 6.52 -4.87 25.67
CA ASN A 628 5.97 -4.22 24.46
C ASN A 628 4.49 -4.52 24.28
N ALA A 629 4.06 -5.77 24.54
CA ALA A 629 2.65 -6.14 24.52
C ALA A 629 1.84 -5.37 25.57
N PHE A 630 2.41 -5.14 26.76
CA PHE A 630 1.79 -4.32 27.80
C PHE A 630 1.66 -2.85 27.37
N ARG A 631 2.68 -2.30 26.70
CA ARG A 631 2.67 -0.95 26.14
C ARG A 631 1.57 -0.80 25.09
N GLY A 632 1.47 -1.74 24.15
CA GLY A 632 0.41 -1.76 23.12
C GLY A 632 -1.00 -1.81 23.72
N PHE A 633 -1.21 -2.68 24.71
CA PHE A 633 -2.47 -2.71 25.48
C PHE A 633 -2.79 -1.37 26.13
N SER A 634 -1.82 -0.75 26.80
CA SER A 634 -2.02 0.55 27.45
C SER A 634 -2.40 1.64 26.45
N HIS A 635 -1.85 1.61 25.23
CA HIS A 635 -2.21 2.56 24.18
C HIS A 635 -3.64 2.33 23.68
N ALA A 636 -4.01 1.09 23.38
CA ALA A 636 -5.37 0.73 22.98
C ALA A 636 -6.41 1.07 24.05
N LEU A 637 -6.07 0.84 25.33
CA LEU A 637 -6.93 1.18 26.45
C LEU A 637 -7.22 2.68 26.52
N ARG A 638 -6.22 3.54 26.31
CA ARG A 638 -6.39 4.99 26.31
C ARG A 638 -7.25 5.50 25.17
N ARG A 639 -7.29 4.80 24.03
CA ARG A 639 -8.20 5.15 22.93
C ARG A 639 -9.66 4.91 23.30
N MET A 640 -9.95 3.82 24.03
CA MET A 640 -11.30 3.43 24.41
C MET A 640 -11.78 4.05 25.73
N VAL A 641 -10.89 4.20 26.71
CA VAL A 641 -11.16 4.76 28.03
C VAL A 641 -10.15 5.90 28.28
N PRO A 642 -10.33 7.06 27.61
CA PRO A 642 -9.34 8.13 27.59
C PRO A 642 -9.05 8.73 28.95
N MET A 643 -9.89 8.49 29.95
CA MET A 643 -9.73 8.92 31.35
C MET A 643 -8.66 8.14 32.13
N VAL A 644 -8.15 7.01 31.61
CA VAL A 644 -7.11 6.23 32.29
C VAL A 644 -5.73 6.78 31.95
N ASP A 645 -5.02 7.28 32.96
CA ASP A 645 -3.67 7.84 32.82
C ASP A 645 -2.60 6.76 32.98
N ARG A 646 -2.80 5.81 33.90
CA ARG A 646 -1.83 4.74 34.15
C ARG A 646 -2.51 3.41 34.38
N VAL A 647 -1.89 2.37 33.85
CA VAL A 647 -2.22 0.97 34.15
C VAL A 647 -0.96 0.24 34.62
N CYS A 648 -1.08 -0.55 35.69
CA CYS A 648 -0.02 -1.44 36.15
C CYS A 648 -0.57 -2.71 36.80
N VAL A 649 0.26 -3.75 36.86
CA VAL A 649 -0.09 -5.05 37.45
C VAL A 649 0.82 -5.30 38.63
N THR A 650 0.23 -5.55 39.78
CA THR A 650 0.94 -5.73 41.05
C THR A 650 0.62 -7.08 41.68
N THR A 651 1.54 -7.62 42.45
CA THR A 651 1.34 -8.79 43.31
C THR A 651 1.91 -8.50 44.71
N VAL A 652 1.75 -9.43 45.64
CA VAL A 652 2.34 -9.37 46.98
C VAL A 652 3.34 -10.50 47.17
N GLU A 653 4.53 -10.14 47.64
CA GLU A 653 5.58 -11.06 48.04
C GLU A 653 5.99 -10.74 49.49
N GLY A 654 5.59 -11.60 50.43
CA GLY A 654 5.77 -11.33 51.87
C GLY A 654 4.92 -10.15 52.32
N ASP A 655 5.55 -9.11 52.88
CA ASP A 655 4.93 -7.85 53.30
C ASP A 655 5.02 -6.74 52.24
N LYS A 656 5.49 -7.06 51.02
CA LYS A 656 5.79 -6.07 49.97
C LYS A 656 4.87 -6.23 48.76
N VAL A 657 4.45 -5.09 48.22
CA VAL A 657 3.78 -5.01 46.92
C VAL A 657 4.85 -4.89 45.83
N VAL A 658 4.82 -5.81 44.85
CA VAL A 658 5.75 -5.85 43.72
C VAL A 658 5.00 -5.53 42.44
N GLU A 659 5.50 -4.58 41.64
CA GLU A 659 4.97 -4.30 40.30
C GLU A 659 5.55 -5.32 39.31
N LEU A 660 4.70 -6.19 38.78
CA LEU A 660 5.09 -7.19 37.77
C LEU A 660 5.26 -6.55 36.39
N LYS A 661 4.42 -5.56 36.07
CA LYS A 661 4.46 -4.77 34.83
C LYS A 661 3.82 -3.39 35.02
N GLY A 662 4.35 -2.37 34.34
CA GLY A 662 3.74 -1.05 34.31
C GLY A 662 4.25 -0.18 33.16
N LEU A 663 3.45 0.81 32.80
CA LEU A 663 3.85 1.92 31.92
C LEU A 663 3.55 3.24 32.66
N ARG A 664 4.51 4.16 32.69
CA ARG A 664 4.33 5.52 33.22
C ARG A 664 3.98 6.45 32.06
N SER A 665 3.18 7.48 32.30
CA SER A 665 3.14 8.65 31.42
C SER A 665 2.96 9.93 32.22
N ASN A 666 3.63 11.00 31.76
CA ASN A 666 3.48 12.42 32.10
C ASN A 666 3.41 12.86 33.57
N THR A 667 3.86 12.02 34.50
CA THR A 667 4.13 12.44 35.90
C THR A 667 5.62 12.59 36.15
N GLY A 668 6.29 13.31 35.23
CA GLY A 668 7.69 13.73 35.33
C GLY A 668 8.74 12.68 34.93
N GLY A 669 9.46 12.97 33.84
CA GLY A 669 10.75 12.36 33.48
C GLY A 669 10.68 10.98 32.83
N ASP A 670 10.76 10.93 31.50
CA ASP A 670 11.10 9.72 30.77
C ASP A 670 12.59 9.40 30.97
N SER A 671 12.88 8.32 31.67
CA SER A 671 14.17 7.64 31.56
C SER A 671 13.92 6.16 31.31
N GLU A 672 14.06 5.75 30.05
CA GLU A 672 14.33 4.37 29.68
C GLU A 672 15.71 3.97 30.25
N ASN A 673 15.84 2.70 30.63
CA ASN A 673 16.96 2.08 31.35
C ASN A 673 17.06 2.35 32.87
N SER A 674 16.43 1.48 33.65
CA SER A 674 17.15 0.92 34.81
C SER A 674 16.82 -0.57 34.96
N PRO A 675 17.77 -1.50 34.78
CA PRO A 675 17.65 -2.83 35.36
C PRO A 675 17.69 -2.66 36.88
N HIS A 676 16.66 -3.16 37.56
CA HIS A 676 16.46 -3.02 39.01
C HIS A 676 16.33 -1.57 39.51
N ASP A 677 15.16 -1.26 40.06
CA ASP A 677 15.10 -0.45 41.28
C ASP A 677 14.23 -1.26 42.25
N GLN A 678 14.78 -2.40 42.72
CA GLN A 678 14.45 -2.89 44.06
C GLN A 678 14.98 -1.82 45.03
N LYS A 679 14.28 -0.70 45.16
CA LYS A 679 14.49 0.15 46.33
C LYS A 679 13.78 -0.53 47.48
N PRO A 680 14.50 -0.95 48.54
CA PRO A 680 13.83 -1.29 49.78
C PRO A 680 13.07 -0.04 50.21
N LEU A 681 11.77 -0.17 50.49
CA LEU A 681 11.14 0.75 51.43
C LEU A 681 12.02 0.77 52.69
N ALA A 682 12.31 1.98 53.18
CA ALA A 682 13.16 2.20 54.35
C ALA A 682 12.77 1.27 55.51
N ALA A 683 13.77 0.99 56.37
CA ALA A 683 13.74 0.05 57.50
C ALA A 683 12.39 -0.02 58.25
N PRO A 684 12.03 -1.21 58.81
CA PRO A 684 10.76 -1.39 59.50
C PRO A 684 10.63 -0.38 60.65
N LEU A 685 9.61 0.48 60.55
CA LEU A 685 9.22 1.35 61.67
C LEU A 685 8.51 0.52 62.75
N PRO A 686 8.71 0.85 64.05
CA PRO A 686 8.23 0.08 65.19
C PRO A 686 6.71 -0.15 65.21
N GLU A 687 6.29 -1.23 65.88
CA GLU A 687 4.95 -1.85 65.90
C GLU A 687 3.79 -1.01 66.47
N ALA A 688 3.91 0.31 66.61
CA ALA A 688 2.85 1.19 67.11
C ALA A 688 2.05 1.93 66.02
N GLU A 689 2.38 1.76 64.73
CA GLU A 689 1.69 2.39 63.59
C GLU A 689 1.00 1.34 62.67
N ALA A 690 0.37 0.33 63.27
CA ALA A 690 -0.25 -0.78 62.54
C ALA A 690 -1.64 -0.48 61.94
N ASP A 691 -2.02 0.80 61.77
CA ASP A 691 -3.34 1.19 61.21
C ASP A 691 -3.25 1.99 59.88
N GLU A 692 -2.04 2.17 59.32
CA GLU A 692 -1.83 2.83 58.01
C GLU A 692 -1.18 1.94 56.93
N ARG A 693 -1.01 0.64 57.22
CA ARG A 693 -0.42 -0.32 56.28
C ARG A 693 -1.52 -1.11 55.60
N GLU A 694 -1.86 -0.71 54.38
CA GLU A 694 -2.20 -1.56 53.22
C GLU A 694 -3.09 -0.81 52.24
N SER A 695 -2.61 -0.63 51.00
CA SER A 695 -3.48 -0.04 49.97
C SER A 695 -3.42 -0.70 48.61
N LEU A 696 -2.59 -1.72 48.37
CA LEU A 696 -2.71 -2.56 47.17
C LEU A 696 -2.73 -4.04 47.51
N ALA A 697 -1.98 -4.48 48.53
CA ALA A 697 -2.03 -5.85 49.03
C ALA A 697 -3.45 -6.30 49.38
N ARG A 698 -4.18 -5.47 50.12
CA ARG A 698 -5.59 -5.70 50.44
C ARG A 698 -6.51 -5.89 49.23
N TYR A 699 -6.24 -5.23 48.10
CA TYR A 699 -7.07 -5.39 46.91
C TYR A 699 -6.87 -6.72 46.20
N ILE A 700 -5.74 -7.40 46.43
CA ILE A 700 -5.50 -8.76 45.93
C ILE A 700 -6.46 -9.75 46.59
N GLU A 701 -6.81 -9.52 47.86
CA GLU A 701 -7.71 -10.38 48.65
C GLU A 701 -9.20 -10.11 48.42
N MET A 702 -9.55 -9.04 47.70
CA MET A 702 -10.93 -8.69 47.41
C MET A 702 -11.52 -9.65 46.37
N SER A 703 -12.80 -9.99 46.53
CA SER A 703 -13.54 -10.77 45.52
C SER A 703 -14.11 -9.92 44.38
N GLU A 704 -14.19 -8.60 44.56
CA GLU A 704 -14.82 -7.65 43.64
C GLU A 704 -13.89 -6.46 43.34
N PRO A 705 -14.01 -5.82 42.16
CA PRO A 705 -13.28 -4.60 41.85
C PRO A 705 -13.57 -3.47 42.86
N VAL A 706 -12.53 -2.74 43.26
CA VAL A 706 -12.65 -1.58 44.14
C VAL A 706 -12.40 -0.29 43.37
N VAL A 707 -13.25 0.71 43.55
CA VAL A 707 -13.15 2.03 42.91
C VAL A 707 -13.05 3.11 43.97
N ASN A 708 -12.02 3.94 43.88
CA ASN A 708 -11.82 5.12 44.70
C ASN A 708 -12.05 6.37 43.85
N ASN A 709 -13.25 6.96 43.91
CA ASN A 709 -13.57 8.21 43.19
C ASN A 709 -12.93 9.46 43.82
N ASP A 710 -12.43 9.35 45.06
CA ASP A 710 -11.67 10.41 45.72
C ASP A 710 -10.50 9.79 46.46
N LEU A 711 -9.33 9.78 45.83
CA LEU A 711 -8.12 9.21 46.41
C LEU A 711 -7.75 9.89 47.73
N ARG A 712 -8.18 11.13 48.03
CA ARG A 712 -7.90 11.82 49.31
C ARG A 712 -8.55 11.10 50.49
N LYS A 713 -9.63 10.35 50.25
CA LYS A 713 -10.33 9.54 51.25
C LYS A 713 -9.86 8.09 51.27
N ALA A 714 -9.00 7.68 50.33
CA ALA A 714 -8.45 6.33 50.29
C ALA A 714 -7.32 6.16 51.33
N PRO A 715 -7.39 5.12 52.18
CA PRO A 715 -6.37 4.85 53.20
C PRO A 715 -5.07 4.28 52.60
N GLY A 716 -3.95 4.46 53.31
CA GLY A 716 -2.67 3.79 53.08
C GLY A 716 -1.60 4.58 52.30
N LYS A 717 -0.33 4.25 52.59
CA LYS A 717 0.86 5.01 52.17
C LYS A 717 1.01 5.14 50.65
N LEU A 718 0.68 4.10 49.88
CA LEU A 718 0.81 4.15 48.41
C LEU A 718 -0.30 5.00 47.76
N MET A 719 -1.53 5.01 48.29
CA MET A 719 -2.55 5.97 47.84
C MET A 719 -2.10 7.39 48.11
N ALA A 720 -1.51 7.65 49.28
CA ALA A 720 -0.92 8.95 49.60
C ALA A 720 0.20 9.36 48.64
N GLU A 721 1.06 8.43 48.24
CA GLU A 721 2.11 8.66 47.26
C GLU A 721 1.55 8.95 45.86
N MET A 722 0.56 8.18 45.41
CA MET A 722 -0.06 8.39 44.10
C MET A 722 -0.81 9.74 44.03
N ARG A 723 -1.41 10.19 45.13
CA ARG A 723 -1.95 11.57 45.23
C ARG A 723 -0.87 12.63 45.05
N LYS A 724 0.30 12.47 45.69
CA LYS A 724 1.43 13.40 45.51
C LYS A 724 1.93 13.43 44.07
N ARG A 725 1.72 12.35 43.32
CA ARG A 725 2.00 12.25 41.88
C ARG A 725 0.83 12.70 40.99
N GLY A 726 -0.23 13.26 41.56
CA GLY A 726 -1.33 13.87 40.81
C GLY A 726 -2.55 12.98 40.54
N ALA A 727 -2.58 11.72 41.01
CA ALA A 727 -3.76 10.88 40.84
C ALA A 727 -4.91 11.33 41.75
N LEU A 728 -6.12 11.47 41.19
CA LEU A 728 -7.34 11.86 41.92
C LEU A 728 -8.32 10.71 42.13
N SER A 729 -8.32 9.70 41.25
CA SER A 729 -9.14 8.50 41.39
C SER A 729 -8.38 7.23 40.97
N SER A 730 -8.90 6.06 41.39
CA SER A 730 -8.34 4.76 41.00
C SER A 730 -9.38 3.65 40.91
N MET A 731 -9.07 2.61 40.14
CA MET A 731 -9.82 1.35 40.08
C MET A 731 -8.85 0.17 40.19
N HIS A 732 -9.19 -0.81 41.02
CA HIS A 732 -8.36 -1.97 41.34
C HIS A 732 -9.15 -3.24 41.09
N VAL A 733 -8.67 -4.08 40.16
CA VAL A 733 -9.34 -5.33 39.78
C VAL A 733 -8.51 -6.51 40.29
N PRO A 734 -9.01 -7.28 41.28
CA PRO A 734 -8.39 -8.54 41.70
C PRO A 734 -8.45 -9.57 40.57
N ALA A 735 -7.36 -10.29 40.34
CA ALA A 735 -7.27 -11.32 39.31
C ALA A 735 -6.21 -12.39 39.67
N LYS A 736 -6.10 -13.44 38.84
CA LYS A 736 -5.07 -14.48 38.99
C LYS A 736 -4.23 -14.58 37.73
N PHE A 737 -2.91 -14.57 37.85
CA PHE A 737 -2.01 -14.81 36.72
C PHE A 737 -1.01 -15.89 37.07
N LYS A 738 -0.92 -16.95 36.25
CA LYS A 738 -0.04 -18.11 36.51
C LYS A 738 -0.23 -18.76 37.90
N GLY A 739 -1.45 -18.68 38.44
CA GLY A 739 -1.78 -19.19 39.79
C GLY A 739 -1.39 -18.25 40.94
N GLN A 740 -0.75 -17.12 40.65
CA GLN A 740 -0.43 -16.07 41.61
C GLN A 740 -1.56 -15.03 41.64
N ASP A 741 -1.94 -14.58 42.84
CA ASP A 741 -2.92 -13.52 43.00
C ASP A 741 -2.29 -12.16 42.64
N VAL A 742 -2.98 -11.40 41.81
CA VAL A 742 -2.52 -10.12 41.28
C VAL A 742 -3.65 -9.09 41.32
N THR A 743 -3.29 -7.81 41.24
CA THR A 743 -4.25 -6.72 41.02
C THR A 743 -3.85 -5.96 39.76
N ILE A 744 -4.83 -5.68 38.92
CA ILE A 744 -4.70 -4.77 37.78
C ILE A 744 -5.21 -3.41 38.24
N ASN A 745 -4.32 -2.42 38.23
CA ASN A 745 -4.56 -1.10 38.81
C ASN A 745 -4.66 -0.06 37.71
N PHE A 746 -5.75 0.69 37.70
CA PHE A 746 -5.99 1.82 36.83
C PHE A 746 -6.01 3.10 37.65
N TRP A 747 -5.32 4.13 37.16
CA TRP A 747 -5.18 5.40 37.84
C TRP A 747 -5.56 6.54 36.91
N SER A 748 -6.16 7.58 37.47
CA SER A 748 -6.52 8.78 36.74
C SER A 748 -6.19 10.05 37.51
N THR A 749 -5.84 11.11 36.79
CA THR A 749 -5.76 12.48 37.28
C THR A 749 -7.14 13.15 37.34
N ASP A 750 -8.20 12.49 36.86
CA ASP A 750 -9.58 13.00 36.94
C ASP A 750 -10.32 12.33 38.10
N ALA A 751 -11.10 13.09 38.88
CA ALA A 751 -11.86 12.53 40.01
C ALA A 751 -13.01 11.61 39.58
N ASP A 752 -13.64 11.90 38.43
CA ASP A 752 -14.81 11.18 37.91
C ASP A 752 -14.45 10.16 36.80
N ALA A 753 -13.21 9.65 36.81
CA ALA A 753 -12.66 8.85 35.72
C ALA A 753 -13.28 7.45 35.53
N PHE A 754 -14.03 6.95 36.52
CA PHE A 754 -14.51 5.58 36.56
C PHE A 754 -16.04 5.48 36.68
N PRO A 755 -16.83 6.03 35.75
CA PRO A 755 -18.27 5.78 35.72
C PRO A 755 -18.56 4.30 35.43
N ALA A 756 -19.75 3.80 35.78
CA ALA A 756 -20.11 2.37 35.67
C ALA A 756 -19.80 1.71 34.30
N PRO A 757 -20.01 2.37 33.14
CA PRO A 757 -19.57 1.83 31.86
C PRO A 757 -18.05 1.66 31.72
N ALA A 758 -17.24 2.60 32.24
CA ALA A 758 -15.78 2.49 32.24
C ALA A 758 -15.36 1.32 33.13
N GLN A 759 -15.95 1.19 34.31
CA GLN A 759 -15.68 0.07 35.21
C GLN A 759 -15.92 -1.28 34.53
N ARG A 760 -17.03 -1.44 33.80
CA ARG A 760 -17.31 -2.68 33.05
C ARG A 760 -16.26 -2.97 31.97
N LEU A 761 -15.86 -1.97 31.19
CA LEU A 761 -14.83 -2.14 30.16
C LEU A 761 -13.48 -2.51 30.76
N LEU A 762 -13.08 -1.82 31.84
CA LEU A 762 -11.80 -2.05 32.53
C LEU A 762 -11.76 -3.42 33.21
N ALA A 763 -12.86 -3.83 33.88
CA ALA A 763 -12.99 -5.14 34.46
C ALA A 763 -12.96 -6.24 33.38
N GLY A 764 -13.65 -6.06 32.26
CA GLY A 764 -13.60 -6.99 31.13
C GLY A 764 -12.21 -7.12 30.53
N ALA A 765 -11.51 -6.00 30.31
CA ALA A 765 -10.13 -6.02 29.83
C ALA A 765 -9.21 -6.75 30.82
N ALA A 766 -9.35 -6.48 32.12
CA ALA A 766 -8.58 -7.15 33.17
C ALA A 766 -8.83 -8.67 33.20
N GLN A 767 -10.08 -9.11 33.05
CA GLN A 767 -10.43 -10.53 32.93
C GLN A 767 -9.71 -11.17 31.73
N VAL A 768 -9.79 -10.54 30.56
CA VAL A 768 -9.13 -11.02 29.33
C VAL A 768 -7.60 -11.08 29.50
N MET A 769 -6.98 -10.10 30.17
CA MET A 769 -5.53 -10.12 30.46
C MET A 769 -5.08 -11.35 31.24
N THR A 770 -5.94 -11.85 32.12
CA THR A 770 -5.63 -12.99 32.99
C THR A 770 -6.16 -14.33 32.49
N ALA A 771 -6.98 -14.34 31.44
CA ALA A 771 -7.58 -15.54 30.85
C ALA A 771 -6.60 -16.46 30.10
N GLN A 772 -5.33 -16.06 29.93
CA GLN A 772 -4.25 -16.81 29.24
C GLN A 772 -4.11 -18.29 29.70
N GLN A 773 -4.65 -18.67 30.87
CA GLN A 773 -4.53 -20.02 31.42
C GLN A 773 -5.51 -21.08 30.87
N ALA A 774 -6.54 -20.70 30.11
CA ALA A 774 -7.52 -21.69 29.63
C ALA A 774 -7.06 -22.42 28.36
N GLU A 775 -6.35 -21.74 27.45
CA GLU A 775 -6.02 -22.29 26.13
C GLU A 775 -4.63 -22.93 26.01
N GLU A 776 -3.62 -22.55 26.81
CA GLU A 776 -2.33 -23.27 26.80
C GLU A 776 -2.47 -24.73 27.29
N LYS A 777 -3.48 -25.03 28.13
CA LYS A 777 -3.83 -26.41 28.51
C LYS A 777 -4.63 -27.16 27.43
N ALA A 778 -5.29 -26.46 26.50
CA ALA A 778 -6.08 -27.05 25.42
C ALA A 778 -5.28 -27.18 24.11
N GLY A 779 -4.38 -26.24 23.82
CA GLY A 779 -3.54 -26.19 22.62
C GLY A 779 -2.44 -27.26 22.56
N GLY A 780 -2.08 -27.87 23.70
CA GLY A 780 -1.24 -29.06 23.74
C GLY A 780 -1.92 -30.35 23.26
N LYS A 781 -3.24 -30.33 23.00
CA LYS A 781 -4.01 -31.49 22.52
C LYS A 781 -4.80 -31.26 21.22
N ALA A 782 -4.89 -30.04 20.70
CA ALA A 782 -5.66 -29.73 19.49
C ALA A 782 -4.90 -29.95 18.16
N GLY A 783 -3.75 -30.65 18.18
CA GLY A 783 -3.02 -31.05 16.97
C GLY A 783 -3.60 -32.27 16.24
N LYS A 784 -4.69 -32.88 16.73
CA LYS A 784 -5.37 -33.99 16.03
C LYS A 784 -6.88 -33.94 16.28
N GLY A 785 -7.61 -33.45 15.30
CA GLY A 785 -9.03 -33.75 15.13
C GLY A 785 -9.98 -32.56 15.32
N GLN A 786 -10.23 -31.82 14.24
CA GLN A 786 -11.57 -31.31 13.92
C GLN A 786 -11.63 -30.85 12.45
N THR A 787 -11.46 -31.81 11.54
CA THR A 787 -12.16 -31.79 10.25
C THR A 787 -13.53 -32.42 10.48
N ALA A 788 -14.58 -31.60 10.62
CA ALA A 788 -15.98 -31.91 10.27
C ALA A 788 -16.94 -30.92 10.94
N ALA A 789 -17.48 -29.97 10.16
CA ALA A 789 -18.93 -29.74 9.97
C ALA A 789 -19.22 -28.29 9.53
N LYS A 790 -19.49 -28.17 8.22
CA LYS A 790 -20.31 -27.18 7.49
C LYS A 790 -20.03 -25.68 7.62
#